data_AF-A0A973QBG7-F1
#
_entry.id   AF-A0A973QBG7-F1
#
_cell.length_a   1.000
_cell.length_b   1.000
_cell.length_c   1.000
_cell.angle_alpha   90.00
_cell.angle_beta   90.00
_cell.angle_gamma   90.00
#
_symmetry.space_group_name_H-M   'P 1'
#
loop_
_entity.id
_entity.type
_entity.pdbx_description
1 polymer ?
#
loop_
_entity_poly.entity_id
_entity_poly.type
_entity_poly.pdbx_seq_one_letter_code
_entity_poly.pdbx_strand_id
1 'polypeptide(L)'
;MTHLSKGANTPVPEAVLRVAVCRRQVAGAPVVDASALLLDEAGKVRGDADLVFYNQSTHPSGAVRHAGTAEGGGMLTEWLEVDLPRVEPAVQRVLIAGSCDGGVFGQVPGLYVQAQAADGAVVAHYAVTDASSETAFVLGEFYRRGGQWKFRAVGQGYASGLAGLATDFGIEVEEPAAPSPPAAVRDAVPYVFGPEFQPYVQRGRGNGVVSVDVALPPGPVIVEARHEGGGYFGAHTLDRRNQNGDLLFNTTVRDFHGRALVRVPEGRPLRLRVESDNAWTVLVQPLSVARRLGTAPLSGRGPEVVVYEGTAADLDVEYAGDEDGEGYFGLTSHEASSLDDPDAYDLLVNDTGRLRQAAPLTDGPLLLVLEADGPWQLTARPLPVHDQAAAQAAGVWTGRGARTVTLANPSPGRPALLEYAIAGDDGIFGHEVKLVDEYDDEEDFLSGTRHGDHGRTLLFRNGEGEARLRLESAGEWSLRLLPIEQVPALTGPAEGTGSTVFRYDGPPALLGLRRTTGDDGNLLTRTFHAGGRSAISADTCGRRRPVTGPLWVSDAGHCYVQVFATDRTGWRLEPAGLATVPEIGKQAEGQGYGVVRHTGPATEVMVTYAPNGMLDLPVLWELDDRLEPVRRISTASGLQRIPNGFLQIRGGGRWTLEPRG
;
A
#
# COMPACT_ATOMS: atom_id res chain seq x y z
N MET A 1 -33.44 8.04 34.41
CA MET A 1 -32.03 8.40 34.14
C MET A 1 -31.36 8.76 35.45
N THR A 2 -30.35 8.00 35.86
CA THR A 2 -29.59 8.24 37.09
C THR A 2 -28.31 8.98 36.77
N HIS A 3 -28.17 10.22 37.25
CA HIS A 3 -26.93 10.99 37.12
C HIS A 3 -25.98 10.64 38.27
N LEU A 4 -24.76 10.27 37.92
CA LEU A 4 -23.71 9.92 38.87
C LEU A 4 -22.67 11.04 38.92
N SER A 5 -22.17 11.33 40.12
CA SER A 5 -20.90 12.04 40.32
C SER A 5 -19.74 11.05 40.33
N LYS A 6 -18.51 11.52 40.17
CA LYS A 6 -17.30 10.70 40.32
C LYS A 6 -17.33 9.89 41.62
N GLY A 7 -17.07 8.59 41.53
CA GLY A 7 -17.14 7.62 42.63
C GLY A 7 -18.54 7.09 42.98
N ALA A 8 -19.62 7.73 42.52
CA ALA A 8 -20.98 7.27 42.77
C ALA A 8 -21.31 6.02 41.94
N ASN A 9 -22.25 5.21 42.44
CA ASN A 9 -22.68 3.98 41.78
C ASN A 9 -24.19 3.75 41.90
N THR A 10 -24.73 2.97 40.97
CA THR A 10 -26.14 2.57 40.92
C THR A 10 -26.27 1.10 40.55
N PRO A 11 -27.27 0.35 41.06
CA PRO A 11 -27.61 -0.95 40.49
C PRO A 11 -28.00 -0.80 39.02
N VAL A 12 -27.66 -1.82 38.23
CA VAL A 12 -28.07 -1.96 36.82
C VAL A 12 -28.73 -3.33 36.62
N PRO A 13 -29.66 -3.48 35.65
CA PRO A 13 -30.25 -4.77 35.37
C PRO A 13 -29.18 -5.74 34.83
N GLU A 14 -29.29 -7.01 35.21
CA GLU A 14 -28.48 -8.08 34.64
C GLU A 14 -29.06 -8.45 33.26
N ALA A 15 -28.71 -7.64 32.26
CA ALA A 15 -29.15 -7.74 30.88
C ALA A 15 -28.05 -7.22 29.94
N VAL A 16 -28.31 -7.26 28.63
CA VAL A 16 -27.48 -6.56 27.64
C VAL A 16 -27.65 -5.05 27.81
N LEU A 17 -26.54 -4.35 28.01
CA LEU A 17 -26.48 -2.90 28.13
C LEU A 17 -25.66 -2.33 26.97
N ARG A 18 -26.17 -1.26 26.36
CA ARG A 18 -25.42 -0.45 25.39
C ARG A 18 -24.77 0.71 26.13
N VAL A 19 -23.45 0.81 26.05
CA VAL A 19 -22.66 1.88 26.65
C VAL A 19 -22.24 2.86 25.57
N ALA A 20 -22.54 4.13 25.79
CA ALA A 20 -22.19 5.22 24.90
C ALA A 20 -21.11 6.08 25.57
N VAL A 21 -19.98 6.27 24.90
CA VAL A 21 -18.98 7.28 25.23
C VAL A 21 -19.13 8.42 24.24
N CYS A 22 -19.69 9.53 24.72
CA CYS A 22 -20.15 10.63 23.87
C CYS A 22 -19.30 11.88 24.08
N ARG A 23 -19.07 12.62 22.99
CA ARG A 23 -18.39 13.92 22.98
C ARG A 23 -19.02 14.83 21.94
N ARG A 24 -18.82 16.15 22.06
CA ARG A 24 -19.28 17.11 21.04
C ARG A 24 -18.34 17.10 19.84
N GLN A 25 -18.92 17.12 18.65
CA GLN A 25 -18.18 17.22 17.39
C GLN A 25 -17.72 18.68 17.19
N VAL A 26 -16.45 18.95 17.44
CA VAL A 26 -15.82 20.26 17.25
C VAL A 26 -14.55 20.06 16.43
N ALA A 27 -14.35 20.89 15.40
CA ALA A 27 -13.16 20.81 14.56
C ALA A 27 -11.89 21.02 15.42
N GLY A 28 -10.92 20.10 15.27
CA GLY A 28 -9.68 20.12 16.04
C GLY A 28 -9.78 19.61 17.48
N ALA A 29 -10.94 19.08 17.91
CA ALA A 29 -11.02 18.36 19.18
C ALA A 29 -10.37 16.96 19.04
N PRO A 30 -9.73 16.43 20.10
CA PRO A 30 -9.11 15.11 20.06
C PRO A 30 -10.10 13.99 19.73
N VAL A 31 -9.62 12.98 19.00
CA VAL A 31 -10.38 11.74 18.76
C VAL A 31 -10.42 10.95 20.06
N VAL A 32 -11.56 10.32 20.38
CA VAL A 32 -11.71 9.50 21.57
C VAL A 32 -12.20 8.12 21.16
N ASP A 33 -11.40 7.11 21.46
CA ASP A 33 -11.74 5.71 21.23
C ASP A 33 -12.17 5.07 22.55
N ALA A 34 -13.28 4.32 22.54
CA ALA A 34 -13.76 3.60 23.71
C ALA A 34 -13.24 2.16 23.73
N SER A 35 -12.85 1.69 24.91
CA SER A 35 -12.42 0.32 25.13
C SER A 35 -13.03 -0.26 26.39
N ALA A 36 -13.02 -1.59 26.48
CA ALA A 36 -13.46 -2.31 27.66
C ALA A 36 -12.42 -3.32 28.13
N LEU A 37 -12.19 -3.39 29.44
CA LEU A 37 -11.29 -4.35 30.07
C LEU A 37 -12.09 -5.26 30.99
N LEU A 38 -12.00 -6.57 30.77
CA LEU A 38 -12.60 -7.58 31.64
C LEU A 38 -11.56 -7.99 32.69
N LEU A 39 -11.87 -7.73 33.97
CA LEU A 39 -10.94 -7.95 35.06
C LEU A 39 -11.40 -9.06 35.98
N ASP A 40 -10.45 -9.87 36.42
CA ASP A 40 -10.62 -10.92 37.41
C ASP A 40 -10.76 -10.36 38.85
N GLU A 41 -10.75 -11.26 39.85
CA GLU A 41 -10.81 -10.89 41.26
C GLU A 41 -9.56 -10.13 41.76
N ALA A 42 -8.41 -10.35 41.13
CA ALA A 42 -7.19 -9.59 41.39
C ALA A 42 -7.22 -8.18 40.76
N GLY A 43 -8.25 -7.88 39.96
CA GLY A 43 -8.38 -6.62 39.25
C GLY A 43 -7.44 -6.53 38.05
N LYS A 44 -7.06 -7.67 37.46
CA LYS A 44 -6.19 -7.76 36.30
C LYS A 44 -6.91 -8.44 35.13
N VAL A 45 -6.49 -8.17 33.90
CA VAL A 45 -6.89 -8.98 32.75
C VAL A 45 -6.27 -10.37 32.84
N ARG A 46 -6.92 -11.39 32.28
CA ARG A 46 -6.40 -12.77 32.25
C ARG A 46 -5.49 -13.01 31.04
N GLY A 47 -5.52 -12.10 30.06
CA GLY A 47 -4.73 -12.08 28.83
C GLY A 47 -5.30 -11.06 27.85
N ASP A 48 -4.66 -10.90 26.68
CA ASP A 48 -4.99 -9.85 25.70
C ASP A 48 -6.44 -9.88 25.21
N ALA A 49 -7.05 -11.07 25.21
CA ALA A 49 -8.43 -11.27 24.79
C ALA A 49 -9.45 -10.52 25.68
N ASP A 50 -9.09 -10.20 26.93
CA ASP A 50 -9.92 -9.46 27.89
C ASP A 50 -9.92 -7.93 27.63
N LEU A 51 -9.16 -7.45 26.63
CA LEU A 51 -9.22 -6.07 26.13
C LEU A 51 -10.04 -6.00 24.83
N VAL A 52 -11.17 -5.28 24.86
CA VAL A 52 -12.02 -5.05 23.69
C VAL A 52 -11.91 -3.60 23.23
N PHE A 53 -11.58 -3.39 21.96
CA PHE A 53 -11.40 -2.08 21.34
C PHE A 53 -11.59 -2.21 19.82
N TYR A 54 -11.44 -1.13 19.03
CA TYR A 54 -11.79 -1.16 17.60
C TYR A 54 -11.06 -2.26 16.79
N ASN A 55 -9.78 -2.56 17.08
CA ASN A 55 -9.00 -3.59 16.37
C ASN A 55 -9.25 -5.03 16.91
N GLN A 56 -9.81 -5.15 18.11
CA GLN A 56 -10.25 -6.41 18.73
C GLN A 56 -11.68 -6.23 19.21
N SER A 57 -12.61 -6.19 18.25
CA SER A 57 -13.96 -5.66 18.47
C SER A 57 -14.91 -6.55 19.26
N THR A 58 -14.54 -7.80 19.57
CA THR A 58 -15.40 -8.74 20.31
C THR A 58 -14.60 -9.62 21.26
N HIS A 59 -15.02 -9.69 22.52
CA HIS A 59 -14.48 -10.63 23.50
C HIS A 59 -14.84 -12.08 23.10
N PRO A 60 -13.97 -13.08 23.26
CA PRO A 60 -14.25 -14.47 22.84
C PRO A 60 -15.52 -15.10 23.42
N SER A 61 -15.94 -14.72 24.63
CA SER A 61 -17.21 -15.19 25.22
C SER A 61 -18.46 -14.50 24.65
N GLY A 62 -18.28 -13.48 23.81
CA GLY A 62 -19.35 -12.62 23.28
C GLY A 62 -19.98 -11.71 24.34
N ALA A 63 -19.40 -11.63 25.54
CA ALA A 63 -19.92 -10.81 26.63
C ALA A 63 -19.71 -9.31 26.44
N VAL A 64 -18.71 -8.90 25.65
CA VAL A 64 -18.43 -7.50 25.34
C VAL A 64 -18.10 -7.33 23.87
N ARG A 65 -18.65 -6.29 23.24
CA ARG A 65 -18.45 -5.95 21.82
C ARG A 65 -18.28 -4.45 21.62
N HIS A 66 -17.32 -4.05 20.80
CA HIS A 66 -17.21 -2.72 20.24
C HIS A 66 -18.16 -2.58 19.04
N ALA A 67 -19.10 -1.66 19.12
CA ALA A 67 -20.19 -1.47 18.15
C ALA A 67 -19.97 -0.26 17.22
N GLY A 68 -18.80 0.37 17.29
CA GLY A 68 -18.36 1.43 16.38
C GLY A 68 -18.83 2.83 16.76
N THR A 69 -18.46 3.79 15.93
CA THR A 69 -18.75 5.22 16.10
C THR A 69 -20.03 5.61 15.38
N ALA A 70 -20.83 6.48 15.98
CA ALA A 70 -22.00 7.09 15.37
C ALA A 70 -21.98 8.61 15.54
N GLU A 71 -22.37 9.33 14.48
CA GLU A 71 -22.54 10.79 14.51
C GLU A 71 -24.03 11.17 14.55
N GLY A 72 -24.38 12.18 15.34
CA GLY A 72 -25.75 12.69 15.37
C GLY A 72 -25.94 13.85 16.33
N GLY A 73 -26.73 14.85 15.92
CA GLY A 73 -27.09 15.99 16.79
C GLY A 73 -25.89 16.84 17.26
N GLY A 74 -24.80 16.86 16.49
CA GLY A 74 -23.54 17.53 16.86
C GLY A 74 -22.70 16.78 17.89
N MET A 75 -22.98 15.49 18.10
CA MET A 75 -22.23 14.60 18.99
C MET A 75 -21.61 13.44 18.21
N LEU A 76 -20.43 13.02 18.63
CA LEU A 76 -19.80 11.75 18.27
C LEU A 76 -19.97 10.77 19.43
N THR A 77 -20.36 9.54 19.12
CA THR A 77 -20.61 8.50 20.13
C THR A 77 -19.90 7.20 19.74
N GLU A 78 -18.99 6.75 20.61
CA GLU A 78 -18.46 5.38 20.56
C GLU A 78 -19.38 4.44 21.33
N TRP A 79 -19.77 3.33 20.70
CA TRP A 79 -20.67 2.35 21.31
C TRP A 79 -19.93 1.08 21.72
N LEU A 80 -20.20 0.64 22.94
CA LEU A 80 -19.87 -0.69 23.45
C LEU A 80 -21.17 -1.42 23.83
N GLU A 81 -21.18 -2.74 23.70
CA GLU A 81 -22.26 -3.60 24.19
C GLU A 81 -21.70 -4.53 25.25
N VAL A 82 -22.39 -4.62 26.39
CA VAL A 82 -21.99 -5.45 27.53
C VAL A 82 -23.17 -6.36 27.91
N ASP A 83 -23.04 -7.65 27.62
CA ASP A 83 -23.97 -8.71 28.00
C ASP A 83 -23.60 -9.27 29.38
N LEU A 84 -24.09 -8.60 30.44
CA LEU A 84 -23.80 -8.93 31.83
C LEU A 84 -24.15 -10.40 32.22
N PRO A 85 -25.24 -11.00 31.72
CA PRO A 85 -25.51 -12.43 31.88
C PRO A 85 -24.44 -13.36 31.30
N ARG A 86 -23.75 -12.96 30.23
CA ARG A 86 -22.69 -13.76 29.58
C ARG A 86 -21.31 -13.58 30.18
N VAL A 87 -21.10 -12.57 31.02
CA VAL A 87 -19.81 -12.34 31.68
C VAL A 87 -19.48 -13.51 32.59
N GLU A 88 -18.35 -14.18 32.32
CA GLU A 88 -17.95 -15.38 33.05
C GLU A 88 -17.82 -15.13 34.57
N PRO A 89 -18.04 -16.14 35.42
CA PRO A 89 -17.89 -16.01 36.87
C PRO A 89 -16.52 -15.53 37.33
N ALA A 90 -15.46 -15.82 36.56
CA ALA A 90 -14.10 -15.39 36.86
C ALA A 90 -13.90 -13.87 36.71
N VAL A 91 -14.69 -13.21 35.87
CA VAL A 91 -14.65 -11.76 35.67
C VAL A 91 -15.52 -11.08 36.72
N GLN A 92 -14.89 -10.22 37.53
CA GLN A 92 -15.56 -9.49 38.62
C GLN A 92 -15.93 -8.06 38.20
N ARG A 93 -15.20 -7.48 37.24
CA ARG A 93 -15.37 -6.10 36.78
C ARG A 93 -15.23 -6.00 35.27
N VAL A 94 -16.01 -5.11 34.65
CA VAL A 94 -15.83 -4.69 33.25
C VAL A 94 -15.63 -3.19 33.26
N LEU A 95 -14.41 -2.73 32.99
CA LEU A 95 -14.08 -1.31 32.93
C LEU A 95 -14.45 -0.75 31.57
N ILE A 96 -14.89 0.50 31.55
CA ILE A 96 -15.11 1.30 30.36
C ILE A 96 -14.05 2.39 30.36
N ALA A 97 -13.10 2.29 29.44
CA ALA A 97 -12.02 3.23 29.26
C ALA A 97 -12.16 4.01 27.96
N GLY A 98 -11.50 5.15 27.88
CA GLY A 98 -11.29 5.88 26.64
C GLY A 98 -9.84 6.31 26.51
N SER A 99 -9.34 6.39 25.28
CA SER A 99 -8.05 6.99 24.92
C SER A 99 -8.25 8.16 23.97
N CYS A 100 -7.43 9.19 24.13
CA CYS A 100 -7.38 10.33 23.21
C CYS A 100 -6.26 10.16 22.20
N ASP A 101 -6.57 10.42 20.92
CA ASP A 101 -5.59 10.63 19.86
C ASP A 101 -5.63 12.10 19.39
N GLY A 102 -4.46 12.67 19.11
CA GLY A 102 -4.31 14.07 18.71
C GLY A 102 -4.53 15.12 19.82
N GLY A 103 -4.51 14.74 21.11
CA GLY A 103 -4.55 15.69 22.23
C GLY A 103 -4.90 15.07 23.59
N VAL A 104 -5.44 15.87 24.51
CA VAL A 104 -5.77 15.46 25.91
C VAL A 104 -7.27 15.53 26.19
N PHE A 105 -7.77 14.77 27.16
CA PHE A 105 -9.19 14.74 27.51
C PHE A 105 -9.75 16.10 27.97
N GLY A 106 -8.93 16.99 28.53
CA GLY A 106 -9.33 18.36 28.86
C GLY A 106 -9.69 19.23 27.64
N GLN A 107 -9.29 18.82 26.43
CA GLN A 107 -9.67 19.45 25.17
C GLN A 107 -10.91 18.82 24.52
N VAL A 108 -11.49 17.76 25.10
CA VAL A 108 -12.66 17.06 24.57
C VAL A 108 -13.94 17.70 25.14
N PRO A 109 -14.68 18.50 24.36
CA PRO A 109 -15.85 19.19 24.87
C PRO A 109 -17.03 18.22 25.08
N GLY A 110 -17.66 18.31 26.25
CA GLY A 110 -18.93 17.62 26.53
C GLY A 110 -18.81 16.10 26.63
N LEU A 111 -17.69 15.59 27.17
CA LEU A 111 -17.45 14.17 27.38
C LEU A 111 -18.39 13.58 28.45
N TYR A 112 -19.06 12.48 28.14
CA TYR A 112 -19.81 11.69 29.12
C TYR A 112 -19.85 10.21 28.74
N VAL A 113 -20.08 9.36 29.75
CA VAL A 113 -20.39 7.94 29.57
C VAL A 113 -21.83 7.67 30.05
N GLN A 114 -22.58 6.87 29.29
CA GLN A 114 -23.91 6.44 29.69
C GLN A 114 -24.13 4.96 29.38
N ALA A 115 -24.87 4.27 30.23
CA ALA A 115 -25.34 2.91 30.01
C ALA A 115 -26.85 2.92 29.76
N GLN A 116 -27.29 2.21 28.73
CA GLN A 116 -28.68 2.10 28.28
C GLN A 116 -29.14 0.65 28.32
N ALA A 117 -30.35 0.42 28.79
CA ALA A 117 -31.03 -0.87 28.64
C ALA A 117 -31.50 -1.08 27.19
N ALA A 118 -31.93 -2.31 26.87
CA ALA A 118 -32.36 -2.68 25.52
C ALA A 118 -33.56 -1.86 24.99
N ASP A 119 -34.38 -1.29 25.88
CA ASP A 119 -35.50 -0.40 25.55
C ASP A 119 -35.06 1.07 25.35
N GLY A 120 -33.76 1.36 25.43
CA GLY A 120 -33.18 2.70 25.33
C GLY A 120 -33.20 3.50 26.64
N ALA A 121 -33.72 2.95 27.74
CA ALA A 121 -33.74 3.65 29.02
C ALA A 121 -32.32 3.83 29.57
N VAL A 122 -31.92 5.07 29.84
CA VAL A 122 -30.62 5.39 30.45
C VAL A 122 -30.64 4.99 31.93
N VAL A 123 -29.85 3.97 32.28
CA VAL A 123 -29.75 3.42 33.65
C VAL A 123 -28.63 4.04 34.46
N ALA A 124 -27.58 4.55 33.79
CA ALA A 124 -26.50 5.31 34.41
C ALA A 124 -25.96 6.36 33.44
N HIS A 125 -25.64 7.54 33.94
CA HIS A 125 -25.02 8.62 33.18
C HIS A 125 -24.00 9.35 34.05
N TYR A 126 -22.80 9.55 33.52
CA TYR A 126 -21.72 10.29 34.17
C TYR A 126 -21.06 11.25 33.19
N ALA A 127 -21.15 12.55 33.48
CA ALA A 127 -20.46 13.58 32.72
C ALA A 127 -19.06 13.79 33.31
N VAL A 128 -18.06 13.84 32.43
CA VAL A 128 -16.67 14.09 32.81
C VAL A 128 -16.43 15.60 32.73
N THR A 129 -16.17 16.22 33.88
CA THR A 129 -15.97 17.68 33.99
C THR A 129 -14.61 18.05 34.56
N ASP A 130 -13.85 17.08 35.05
CA ASP A 130 -12.57 17.23 35.74
C ASP A 130 -11.39 16.66 34.94
N ALA A 131 -11.59 16.32 33.66
CA ALA A 131 -10.49 15.93 32.78
C ALA A 131 -9.58 17.14 32.49
N SER A 132 -8.28 16.87 32.45
CA SER A 132 -7.23 17.86 32.30
C SER A 132 -6.20 17.41 31.26
N SER A 133 -4.99 17.07 31.69
CA SER A 133 -3.87 16.71 30.82
C SER A 133 -3.76 15.22 30.49
N GLU A 134 -4.76 14.42 30.83
CA GLU A 134 -4.70 12.96 30.66
C GLU A 134 -5.05 12.53 29.23
N THR A 135 -4.38 11.47 28.74
CA THR A 135 -4.59 10.92 27.38
C THR A 135 -5.26 9.54 27.39
N ALA A 136 -5.41 8.93 28.57
CA ALA A 136 -6.31 7.79 28.79
C ALA A 136 -7.18 8.05 30.04
N PHE A 137 -8.39 7.48 30.06
CA PHE A 137 -9.37 7.75 31.10
C PHE A 137 -10.25 6.54 31.37
N VAL A 138 -10.36 6.11 32.63
CA VAL A 138 -11.37 5.14 33.07
C VAL A 138 -12.65 5.92 33.40
N LEU A 139 -13.63 5.82 32.52
CA LEU A 139 -14.89 6.55 32.59
C LEU A 139 -15.83 5.93 33.63
N GLY A 140 -15.93 4.61 33.63
CA GLY A 140 -16.78 3.87 34.55
C GLY A 140 -16.48 2.38 34.58
N GLU A 141 -17.20 1.65 35.42
CA GLU A 141 -17.07 0.21 35.52
C GLU A 141 -18.40 -0.46 35.86
N PHE A 142 -18.62 -1.65 35.30
CA PHE A 142 -19.58 -2.61 35.84
C PHE A 142 -18.87 -3.50 36.84
N TYR A 143 -19.47 -3.76 37.98
CA TYR A 143 -18.91 -4.67 38.98
C TYR A 143 -20.00 -5.44 39.71
N ARG A 144 -19.68 -6.68 40.12
CA ARG A 144 -20.57 -7.50 40.94
C ARG A 144 -20.35 -7.20 42.43
N ARG A 145 -21.43 -6.99 43.18
CA ARG A 145 -21.37 -6.91 44.66
C ARG A 145 -22.64 -7.47 45.27
N GLY A 146 -22.50 -8.54 46.07
CA GLY A 146 -23.64 -9.20 46.72
C GLY A 146 -24.60 -9.86 45.73
N GLY A 147 -24.07 -10.44 44.65
CA GLY A 147 -24.86 -11.12 43.61
C GLY A 147 -25.62 -10.17 42.66
N GLN A 148 -25.33 -8.86 42.70
CA GLN A 148 -25.95 -7.87 41.83
C GLN A 148 -24.89 -7.07 41.06
N TRP A 149 -25.18 -6.78 39.79
CA TRP A 149 -24.39 -5.86 38.98
C TRP A 149 -24.69 -4.41 39.32
N LYS A 150 -23.63 -3.60 39.37
CA LYS A 150 -23.69 -2.16 39.60
C LYS A 150 -22.79 -1.45 38.60
N PHE A 151 -23.18 -0.25 38.17
CA PHE A 151 -22.32 0.66 37.44
C PHE A 151 -21.78 1.73 38.38
N ARG A 152 -20.47 1.99 38.33
CA ARG A 152 -19.79 3.06 39.08
C ARG A 152 -19.16 4.05 38.10
N ALA A 153 -19.35 5.34 38.36
CA ALA A 153 -18.59 6.40 37.72
C ALA A 153 -17.19 6.46 38.34
N VAL A 154 -16.14 6.25 37.54
CA VAL A 154 -14.76 6.17 38.05
C VAL A 154 -14.05 7.50 37.89
N GLY A 155 -14.01 8.01 36.66
CA GLY A 155 -13.43 9.32 36.34
C GLY A 155 -11.93 9.43 36.60
N GLN A 156 -11.16 8.36 36.38
CA GLN A 156 -9.72 8.35 36.67
C GLN A 156 -8.91 8.49 35.38
N GLY A 157 -8.18 9.60 35.26
CA GLY A 157 -7.30 9.85 34.14
C GLY A 157 -5.88 9.32 34.36
N TYR A 158 -5.21 9.02 33.25
CA TYR A 158 -3.83 8.55 33.18
C TYR A 158 -3.03 9.51 32.31
N ALA A 159 -2.14 10.28 32.93
CA ALA A 159 -1.21 11.15 32.22
C ALA A 159 -0.15 10.36 31.42
N SER A 160 0.17 9.15 31.87
CA SER A 160 0.98 8.15 31.16
C SER A 160 0.25 7.47 29.99
N GLY A 161 -0.96 7.93 29.66
CA GLY A 161 -1.77 7.41 28.56
C GLY A 161 -2.19 5.96 28.72
N LEU A 162 -2.52 5.34 27.59
CA LEU A 162 -3.05 3.98 27.54
C LEU A 162 -2.05 2.95 28.09
N ALA A 163 -0.75 3.20 27.95
CA ALA A 163 0.30 2.33 28.48
C ALA A 163 0.22 2.22 30.01
N GLY A 164 0.15 3.35 30.74
CA GLY A 164 0.01 3.28 32.20
C GLY A 164 -1.32 2.69 32.66
N LEU A 165 -2.41 2.92 31.91
CA LEU A 165 -3.68 2.25 32.15
C LEU A 165 -3.55 0.73 31.96
N ALA A 166 -2.90 0.29 30.88
CA ALA A 166 -2.70 -1.12 30.54
C ALA A 166 -1.86 -1.85 31.62
N THR A 167 -0.77 -1.24 32.06
CA THR A 167 0.09 -1.76 33.15
C THR A 167 -0.68 -1.91 34.46
N ASP A 168 -1.49 -0.90 34.84
CA ASP A 168 -2.29 -0.94 36.07
C ASP A 168 -3.31 -2.09 36.06
N PHE A 169 -3.76 -2.54 34.89
CA PHE A 169 -4.66 -3.68 34.73
C PHE A 169 -4.00 -4.98 34.25
N GLY A 170 -2.66 -5.03 34.23
CA GLY A 170 -1.90 -6.27 34.02
C GLY A 170 -1.86 -6.78 32.59
N ILE A 171 -2.07 -5.87 31.63
CA ILE A 171 -1.68 -6.11 30.25
C ILE A 171 -0.15 -5.98 30.22
N GLU A 172 0.56 -7.04 29.84
CA GLU A 172 2.00 -6.97 29.59
C GLU A 172 2.21 -6.12 28.33
N VAL A 173 2.46 -4.84 28.53
CA VAL A 173 3.07 -4.02 27.49
C VAL A 173 4.53 -4.45 27.45
N GLU A 174 4.99 -5.07 26.36
CA GLU A 174 6.43 -5.15 26.09
C GLU A 174 6.95 -3.71 26.05
N GLU A 175 7.57 -3.26 27.15
CA GLU A 175 8.10 -1.91 27.25
C GLU A 175 9.51 -1.84 26.61
N PRO A 176 9.73 -0.94 25.63
CA PRO A 176 11.05 -0.42 25.35
C PRO A 176 11.58 0.35 26.58
N ALA A 177 12.88 0.27 26.82
CA ALA A 177 13.55 0.82 28.00
C ALA A 177 13.23 2.30 28.32
N ALA A 178 13.18 2.60 29.63
CA ALA A 178 12.74 3.84 30.27
C ALA A 178 13.20 5.18 29.63
N PRO A 179 12.38 6.26 29.72
CA PRO A 179 12.62 7.53 29.05
C PRO A 179 13.68 8.40 29.74
N SER A 180 14.53 9.02 28.92
CA SER A 180 15.28 10.24 29.27
C SER A 180 14.33 11.47 29.27
N PRO A 181 14.71 12.61 29.87
CA PRO A 181 13.80 13.75 30.09
C PRO A 181 13.20 14.29 28.78
N PRO A 182 12.02 14.93 28.83
CA PRO A 182 11.18 15.15 27.65
C PRO A 182 11.83 16.10 26.66
N ALA A 183 12.26 15.57 25.52
CA ALA A 183 12.35 16.33 24.29
C ALA A 183 10.94 16.43 23.68
N ALA A 184 10.55 17.64 23.29
CA ALA A 184 9.24 17.95 22.73
C ALA A 184 8.89 17.02 21.55
N VAL A 185 7.82 16.24 21.68
CA VAL A 185 7.33 15.37 20.60
C VAL A 185 6.46 16.22 19.66
N ARG A 186 6.95 16.39 18.44
CA ARG A 186 6.17 16.74 17.26
C ARG A 186 5.53 15.45 16.73
N ASP A 187 4.29 15.54 16.28
CA ASP A 187 3.45 14.50 15.65
C ASP A 187 4.25 13.37 14.98
N ALA A 188 4.01 12.12 15.36
CA ALA A 188 4.67 10.95 14.78
C ALA A 188 3.68 10.10 13.96
N VAL A 189 3.84 10.19 12.64
CA VAL A 189 3.54 9.12 11.69
C VAL A 189 4.24 7.83 12.16
N PRO A 190 3.67 6.61 11.97
CA PRO A 190 4.38 5.37 12.29
C PRO A 190 5.74 5.35 11.58
N TYR A 191 6.80 5.30 12.37
CA TYR A 191 8.17 5.28 11.88
C TYR A 191 8.48 3.89 11.30
N VAL A 192 8.69 3.83 9.99
CA VAL A 192 8.85 2.58 9.22
C VAL A 192 10.30 2.28 8.82
N PHE A 193 11.25 3.15 9.15
CA PHE A 193 12.63 3.02 8.64
C PHE A 193 13.50 2.03 9.41
N GLY A 194 13.00 1.41 10.48
CA GLY A 194 13.70 0.33 11.16
C GLY A 194 13.44 0.27 12.66
N PRO A 195 14.16 -0.59 13.38
CA PRO A 195 13.99 -0.76 14.83
C PRO A 195 14.61 0.39 15.64
N GLU A 196 13.99 0.67 16.79
CA GLU A 196 14.53 1.58 17.80
C GLU A 196 15.61 0.91 18.65
N PHE A 197 16.64 1.66 19.05
CA PHE A 197 17.65 1.21 20.01
C PHE A 197 18.32 2.39 20.71
N GLN A 198 18.93 2.12 21.86
CA GLN A 198 19.64 3.13 22.63
C GLN A 198 20.89 3.60 21.88
N PRO A 199 21.08 4.91 21.67
CA PRO A 199 22.29 5.44 21.06
C PRO A 199 23.58 4.97 21.75
N TYR A 200 24.49 4.39 20.98
CA TYR A 200 25.85 4.12 21.43
C TYR A 200 26.69 5.38 21.26
N VAL A 201 27.53 5.73 22.24
CA VAL A 201 28.39 6.90 22.19
C VAL A 201 29.80 6.53 22.58
N GLN A 202 30.77 6.93 21.76
CA GLN A 202 32.19 6.83 22.09
C GLN A 202 32.88 8.17 21.85
N ARG A 203 33.71 8.58 22.80
CA ARG A 203 34.53 9.78 22.72
C ARG A 203 36.01 9.40 22.62
N GLY A 204 36.77 10.22 21.91
CA GLY A 204 38.20 10.05 21.79
C GLY A 204 38.91 11.34 21.45
N ARG A 205 40.23 11.25 21.33
CA ARG A 205 41.10 12.33 20.87
C ARG A 205 42.20 11.75 20.02
N GLY A 206 42.53 12.40 18.92
CA GLY A 206 43.52 11.86 17.99
C GLY A 206 42.98 10.68 17.20
N ASN A 207 43.86 9.89 16.59
CA ASN A 207 43.47 8.65 15.91
C ASN A 207 42.94 7.61 16.90
N GLY A 208 41.91 6.88 16.51
CA GLY A 208 41.30 5.85 17.36
C GLY A 208 40.42 4.87 16.61
N VAL A 209 39.90 3.89 17.35
CA VAL A 209 38.95 2.90 16.84
C VAL A 209 37.70 2.92 17.72
N VAL A 210 36.56 3.08 17.07
CA VAL A 210 35.24 2.91 17.68
C VAL A 210 34.83 1.45 17.49
N SER A 211 34.40 0.80 18.56
CA SER A 211 33.87 -0.56 18.49
C SER A 211 32.56 -0.59 19.27
N VAL A 212 31.45 -0.76 18.56
CA VAL A 212 30.13 -0.84 19.17
C VAL A 212 30.02 -2.19 19.86
N ASP A 213 30.05 -2.18 21.18
CA ASP A 213 30.06 -3.36 22.05
C ASP A 213 28.65 -3.80 22.49
N VAL A 214 27.63 -3.08 22.05
CA VAL A 214 26.22 -3.43 22.20
C VAL A 214 25.68 -4.12 20.93
N ALA A 215 24.71 -5.02 21.10
CA ALA A 215 24.02 -5.63 19.99
C ALA A 215 23.21 -4.56 19.25
N LEU A 216 23.53 -4.33 17.97
CA LEU A 216 22.74 -3.48 17.08
C LEU A 216 21.76 -4.35 16.30
N PRO A 217 20.56 -3.84 16.00
CA PRO A 217 19.64 -4.54 15.12
C PRO A 217 20.20 -4.68 13.70
N PRO A 218 19.74 -5.67 12.92
CA PRO A 218 20.07 -5.75 11.50
C PRO A 218 19.49 -4.52 10.76
N GLY A 219 20.16 -4.14 9.67
CA GLY A 219 19.74 -3.02 8.82
C GLY A 219 20.60 -1.76 8.98
N PRO A 220 20.15 -0.64 8.39
CA PRO A 220 20.86 0.62 8.45
C PRO A 220 20.69 1.36 9.79
N VAL A 221 21.74 2.09 10.18
CA VAL A 221 21.80 2.96 11.35
C VAL A 221 22.42 4.30 10.98
N ILE A 222 22.20 5.32 11.81
CA ILE A 222 22.87 6.61 11.68
C ILE A 222 24.18 6.60 12.47
N VAL A 223 25.28 6.91 11.80
CA VAL A 223 26.54 7.26 12.47
C VAL A 223 26.67 8.78 12.45
N GLU A 224 26.57 9.41 13.62
CA GLU A 224 26.80 10.84 13.81
C GLU A 224 28.23 11.06 14.32
N ALA A 225 28.98 11.96 13.69
CA ALA A 225 30.29 12.37 14.14
C ALA A 225 30.32 13.85 14.50
N ARG A 226 31.01 14.17 15.60
CA ARG A 226 31.33 15.53 16.03
C ARG A 226 32.82 15.64 16.24
N HIS A 227 33.44 16.66 15.68
CA HIS A 227 34.87 16.95 15.79
C HIS A 227 35.06 18.38 16.26
N GLU A 228 35.75 18.59 17.37
CA GLU A 228 35.92 19.90 17.99
C GLU A 228 37.20 20.59 17.48
N GLY A 229 37.10 21.86 17.08
CA GLY A 229 38.22 22.62 16.54
C GLY A 229 38.46 22.39 15.05
N GLY A 230 39.58 22.91 14.54
CA GLY A 230 40.00 22.73 13.14
C GLY A 230 40.81 21.44 12.95
N GLY A 231 41.38 21.24 11.76
CA GLY A 231 42.22 20.07 11.47
C GLY A 231 41.45 18.94 10.80
N TYR A 232 42.16 17.85 10.52
CA TYR A 232 41.59 16.75 9.75
C TYR A 232 40.66 15.89 10.60
N PHE A 233 39.53 15.48 10.02
CA PHE A 233 38.66 14.43 10.54
C PHE A 233 38.27 13.45 9.44
N GLY A 234 38.68 12.21 9.60
CA GLY A 234 38.37 11.08 8.73
C GLY A 234 37.71 9.94 9.51
N ALA A 235 36.71 9.29 8.93
CA ALA A 235 36.10 8.10 9.52
C ALA A 235 35.82 7.05 8.45
N HIS A 236 36.24 5.81 8.70
CA HIS A 236 35.97 4.66 7.85
C HIS A 236 35.28 3.56 8.63
N THR A 237 34.36 2.83 8.00
CA THR A 237 33.95 1.51 8.53
C THR A 237 35.13 0.54 8.46
N LEU A 238 35.14 -0.47 9.34
CA LEU A 238 36.13 -1.54 9.30
C LEU A 238 35.50 -2.83 8.80
N ASP A 239 36.13 -3.45 7.80
CA ASP A 239 35.69 -4.72 7.21
C ASP A 239 35.97 -5.91 8.14
N ARG A 240 35.62 -7.13 7.70
CA ARG A 240 35.86 -8.37 8.46
C ARG A 240 37.35 -8.69 8.68
N ARG A 241 38.25 -8.08 7.91
CA ARG A 241 39.72 -8.20 8.03
C ARG A 241 40.30 -7.04 8.85
N ASN A 242 39.45 -6.19 9.43
CA ASN A 242 39.84 -5.00 10.17
C ASN A 242 40.63 -3.99 9.31
N GLN A 243 40.31 -3.93 8.01
CA GLN A 243 40.80 -2.94 7.05
C GLN A 243 39.73 -1.88 6.79
N ASN A 244 40.13 -0.72 6.26
CA ASN A 244 39.18 0.33 5.90
C ASN A 244 38.21 -0.18 4.82
N GLY A 245 36.92 -0.09 5.11
CA GLY A 245 35.82 -0.22 4.16
C GLY A 245 35.35 1.16 3.71
N ASP A 246 34.04 1.39 3.79
CA ASP A 246 33.39 2.61 3.35
C ASP A 246 33.93 3.85 4.07
N LEU A 247 34.20 4.89 3.31
CA LEU A 247 34.57 6.21 3.82
C LEU A 247 33.28 6.94 4.20
N LEU A 248 33.12 7.27 5.49
CA LEU A 248 31.94 7.95 6.01
C LEU A 248 32.13 9.47 6.01
N PHE A 249 33.28 9.93 6.47
CA PHE A 249 33.60 11.35 6.60
C PHE A 249 35.04 11.59 6.18
N ASN A 250 35.26 12.68 5.45
CA ASN A 250 36.59 13.13 5.04
C ASN A 250 36.57 14.66 4.94
N THR A 251 36.99 15.34 6.01
CA THR A 251 36.76 16.79 6.09
C THR A 251 37.85 17.50 6.89
N THR A 252 38.02 18.78 6.58
CA THR A 252 38.83 19.74 7.35
C THR A 252 37.98 20.83 7.98
N VAL A 253 36.65 20.70 7.89
CA VAL A 253 35.70 21.68 8.42
C VAL A 253 35.90 21.82 9.93
N ARG A 254 36.04 23.08 10.36
CA ARG A 254 36.13 23.42 11.77
C ARG A 254 34.82 23.12 12.48
N ASP A 255 34.91 22.54 13.68
CA ASP A 255 33.75 22.20 14.51
C ASP A 255 32.73 21.32 13.76
N PHE A 256 33.26 20.34 13.00
CA PHE A 256 32.48 19.49 12.10
C PHE A 256 31.41 18.68 12.84
N HIS A 257 30.24 18.62 12.22
CA HIS A 257 29.10 17.79 12.59
C HIS A 257 28.51 17.20 11.32
N GLY A 258 28.36 15.87 11.28
CA GLY A 258 27.80 15.18 10.12
C GLY A 258 27.18 13.85 10.49
N ARG A 259 26.23 13.40 9.67
CA ARG A 259 25.53 12.12 9.83
C ARG A 259 25.63 11.31 8.54
N ALA A 260 25.97 10.04 8.68
CA ALA A 260 26.04 9.09 7.58
C ALA A 260 25.13 7.89 7.84
N LEU A 261 24.55 7.35 6.77
CA LEU A 261 23.82 6.09 6.79
C LEU A 261 24.82 4.94 6.74
N VAL A 262 24.76 4.01 7.69
CA VAL A 262 25.72 2.89 7.78
C VAL A 262 24.98 1.58 8.01
N ARG A 263 25.34 0.54 7.27
CA ARG A 263 24.77 -0.80 7.50
C ARG A 263 25.47 -1.51 8.65
N VAL A 264 24.70 -2.10 9.55
CA VAL A 264 25.22 -2.97 10.61
C VAL A 264 25.74 -4.27 9.97
N PRO A 265 27.03 -4.62 10.15
CA PRO A 265 27.58 -5.82 9.54
C PRO A 265 27.03 -7.08 10.19
N GLU A 266 26.64 -8.07 9.38
CA GLU A 266 26.10 -9.33 9.88
C GLU A 266 27.11 -10.13 10.72
N GLY A 267 26.66 -10.62 11.88
CA GLY A 267 27.42 -11.55 12.72
C GLY A 267 28.69 -10.96 13.36
N ARG A 268 28.91 -9.64 13.30
CA ARG A 268 30.05 -8.97 13.94
C ARG A 268 29.69 -7.55 14.40
N PRO A 269 30.38 -6.99 15.40
CA PRO A 269 30.14 -5.62 15.83
C PRO A 269 30.52 -4.61 14.74
N LEU A 270 29.77 -3.50 14.67
CA LEU A 270 30.14 -2.34 13.87
C LEU A 270 31.40 -1.71 14.47
N ARG A 271 32.42 -1.51 13.64
CA ARG A 271 33.69 -0.90 14.04
C ARG A 271 34.08 0.17 13.04
N LEU A 272 34.60 1.29 13.56
CA LEU A 272 35.00 2.43 12.78
C LEU A 272 36.44 2.82 13.13
N ARG A 273 37.25 3.17 12.13
CA ARG A 273 38.53 3.83 12.33
C ARG A 273 38.31 5.34 12.21
N VAL A 274 38.75 6.06 13.24
CA VAL A 274 38.72 7.52 13.27
C VAL A 274 40.15 8.05 13.14
N GLU A 275 40.35 8.97 12.22
CA GLU A 275 41.60 9.70 12.03
C GLU A 275 41.32 11.16 12.33
N SER A 276 42.02 11.72 13.32
CA SER A 276 41.73 13.07 13.79
C SER A 276 42.93 13.68 14.49
N ASP A 277 43.04 15.00 14.44
CA ASP A 277 44.02 15.76 15.20
C ASP A 277 43.49 16.21 16.58
N ASN A 278 42.16 16.20 16.78
CA ASN A 278 41.49 16.78 17.94
C ASN A 278 40.52 15.81 18.62
N ALA A 279 39.72 16.35 19.54
CA ALA A 279 38.71 15.61 20.25
C ALA A 279 37.51 15.33 19.32
N TRP A 280 36.95 14.14 19.46
CA TRP A 280 35.81 13.71 18.68
C TRP A 280 34.82 12.90 19.51
N THR A 281 33.56 12.93 19.08
CA THR A 281 32.48 12.09 19.58
C THR A 281 31.84 11.40 18.39
N VAL A 282 31.69 10.08 18.47
CA VAL A 282 30.92 9.29 17.51
C VAL A 282 29.70 8.72 18.23
N LEU A 283 28.53 8.89 17.62
CA LEU A 283 27.27 8.30 18.06
C LEU A 283 26.76 7.33 17.00
N VAL A 284 26.19 6.21 17.43
CA VAL A 284 25.45 5.28 16.56
C VAL A 284 24.01 5.26 17.03
N GLN A 285 23.07 5.60 16.15
CA GLN A 285 21.70 5.97 16.50
C GLN A 285 20.67 5.30 15.58
N PRO A 286 19.42 5.07 16.04
CA PRO A 286 18.32 4.63 15.17
C PRO A 286 17.96 5.72 14.16
N LEU A 287 17.35 5.36 13.02
CA LEU A 287 17.00 6.34 11.97
C LEU A 287 15.90 7.32 12.40
N SER A 288 15.21 7.06 13.51
CA SER A 288 14.18 7.94 14.07
C SER A 288 14.71 9.28 14.55
N VAL A 289 16.03 9.40 14.76
CA VAL A 289 16.69 10.68 15.08
C VAL A 289 16.94 11.55 13.84
N ALA A 290 16.70 11.03 12.64
CA ALA A 290 16.79 11.78 11.40
C ALA A 290 15.86 12.99 11.44
N ARG A 291 16.30 14.10 10.85
CA ARG A 291 15.48 15.31 10.78
C ARG A 291 14.38 15.10 9.75
N ARG A 292 13.16 15.55 10.03
CA ARG A 292 12.05 15.47 9.08
C ARG A 292 12.01 16.70 8.17
N LEU A 293 11.93 16.47 6.86
CA LEU A 293 11.61 17.50 5.88
C LEU A 293 10.09 17.60 5.76
N GLY A 294 9.55 18.71 6.27
CA GLY A 294 8.14 19.07 6.11
C GLY A 294 7.95 20.12 5.02
N THR A 295 6.90 20.93 5.17
CA THR A 295 6.59 22.04 4.24
C THR A 295 7.45 23.29 4.46
N ALA A 296 8.13 23.40 5.60
CA ALA A 296 9.07 24.49 5.88
C ALA A 296 10.48 24.13 5.37
N PRO A 297 11.27 25.11 4.87
CA PRO A 297 12.64 24.87 4.44
C PRO A 297 13.50 24.26 5.56
N LEU A 298 14.26 23.23 5.21
CA LEU A 298 15.22 22.56 6.09
C LEU A 298 16.63 22.95 5.67
N SER A 299 17.39 23.57 6.56
CA SER A 299 18.79 23.94 6.30
C SER A 299 19.76 23.10 7.11
N GLY A 300 20.96 22.89 6.57
CA GLY A 300 22.04 22.20 7.24
C GLY A 300 23.40 22.52 6.62
N ARG A 301 24.43 21.82 7.09
CA ARG A 301 25.80 21.90 6.59
C ARG A 301 26.43 20.53 6.74
N GLY A 302 27.17 20.09 5.74
CA GLY A 302 27.79 18.77 5.80
C GLY A 302 26.84 17.63 5.42
N PRO A 303 27.31 16.37 5.51
CA PRO A 303 26.49 15.18 5.27
C PRO A 303 25.37 15.03 6.31
N GLU A 304 24.19 14.59 5.87
CA GLU A 304 22.99 14.48 6.70
C GLU A 304 22.07 13.36 6.24
N VAL A 305 21.27 12.82 7.16
CA VAL A 305 20.18 11.88 6.87
C VAL A 305 18.85 12.52 7.25
N VAL A 306 17.93 12.61 6.29
CA VAL A 306 16.66 13.33 6.42
C VAL A 306 15.49 12.39 6.06
N VAL A 307 14.42 12.45 6.83
CA VAL A 307 13.18 11.70 6.56
C VAL A 307 12.19 12.59 5.82
N TYR A 308 11.57 12.07 4.76
CA TYR A 308 10.48 12.70 4.05
C TYR A 308 9.24 11.80 4.08
N GLU A 309 8.18 12.27 4.73
CA GLU A 309 6.89 11.55 4.88
C GLU A 309 5.75 12.22 4.11
N GLY A 310 6.07 13.24 3.28
CA GLY A 310 5.10 13.97 2.49
C GLY A 310 4.68 13.23 1.22
N THR A 311 3.66 13.74 0.54
CA THR A 311 3.28 13.25 -0.81
C THR A 311 4.32 13.64 -1.85
N ALA A 312 4.21 13.16 -3.08
CA ALA A 312 5.08 13.56 -4.19
C ALA A 312 5.23 15.09 -4.26
N ALA A 313 6.46 15.55 -4.47
CA ALA A 313 6.84 16.96 -4.36
C ALA A 313 7.96 17.33 -5.33
N ASP A 314 8.05 18.61 -5.69
CA ASP A 314 9.30 19.17 -6.21
C ASP A 314 10.18 19.57 -5.02
N LEU A 315 11.34 18.93 -4.88
CA LEU A 315 12.35 19.30 -3.88
C LEU A 315 13.27 20.38 -4.43
N ASP A 316 13.09 21.61 -3.98
CA ASP A 316 14.05 22.68 -4.25
C ASP A 316 15.30 22.48 -3.39
N VAL A 317 16.45 22.37 -4.04
CA VAL A 317 17.78 22.19 -3.43
C VAL A 317 18.61 23.45 -3.70
N GLU A 318 19.08 24.07 -2.63
CA GLU A 318 20.05 25.17 -2.69
C GLU A 318 21.31 24.76 -1.94
N TYR A 319 22.47 24.84 -2.59
CA TYR A 319 23.77 24.55 -1.99
C TYR A 319 24.78 25.63 -2.34
N ALA A 320 25.47 26.14 -1.32
CA ALA A 320 26.31 27.34 -1.45
C ALA A 320 27.80 27.05 -1.70
N GLY A 321 28.20 25.77 -1.77
CA GLY A 321 29.60 25.36 -1.80
C GLY A 321 30.30 25.46 -0.44
N ASP A 322 31.54 25.03 -0.38
CA ASP A 322 32.46 25.21 0.73
C ASP A 322 32.87 26.70 0.91
N GLU A 323 33.91 26.97 1.70
CA GLU A 323 34.37 28.34 1.95
C GLU A 323 34.81 29.09 0.69
N ASP A 324 35.26 28.37 -0.34
CA ASP A 324 35.68 28.91 -1.64
C ASP A 324 34.52 28.93 -2.66
N GLY A 325 33.35 28.38 -2.30
CA GLY A 325 32.20 28.20 -3.19
C GLY A 325 32.33 26.99 -4.13
N GLU A 326 33.31 26.13 -3.87
CA GLU A 326 33.55 24.86 -4.55
C GLU A 326 32.95 23.71 -3.70
N GLY A 327 33.29 22.45 -3.97
CA GLY A 327 32.91 21.32 -3.11
C GLY A 327 31.71 20.52 -3.59
N TYR A 328 31.60 19.30 -3.09
CA TYR A 328 30.67 18.27 -3.58
C TYR A 328 29.29 18.39 -2.94
N PHE A 329 28.23 18.09 -3.71
CA PHE A 329 26.88 17.87 -3.22
C PHE A 329 26.23 16.67 -3.92
N GLY A 330 25.95 15.63 -3.14
CA GLY A 330 25.19 14.45 -3.53
C GLY A 330 23.90 14.33 -2.71
N LEU A 331 22.81 13.96 -3.36
CA LEU A 331 21.54 13.64 -2.70
C LEU A 331 20.92 12.40 -3.35
N THR A 332 20.64 11.40 -2.52
CA THR A 332 19.92 10.17 -2.91
C THR A 332 18.65 10.01 -2.09
N SER A 333 17.63 9.35 -2.64
CA SER A 333 16.44 8.92 -1.91
C SER A 333 16.32 7.40 -1.87
N HIS A 334 15.94 6.88 -0.71
CA HIS A 334 15.78 5.45 -0.44
C HIS A 334 14.36 5.21 0.07
N GLU A 335 13.64 4.27 -0.51
CA GLU A 335 12.32 3.88 -0.02
C GLU A 335 12.43 3.09 1.29
N ALA A 336 11.53 3.33 2.25
CA ALA A 336 11.54 2.63 3.53
C ALA A 336 11.48 1.10 3.37
N SER A 337 10.73 0.60 2.39
CA SER A 337 10.58 -0.84 2.09
C SER A 337 11.82 -1.49 1.49
N SER A 338 12.76 -0.69 0.98
CA SER A 338 13.91 -1.18 0.20
C SER A 338 15.25 -0.87 0.89
N LEU A 339 15.22 -0.39 2.14
CA LEU A 339 16.41 -0.02 2.90
C LEU A 339 17.42 -1.16 3.12
N ASP A 340 17.01 -2.42 2.92
CA ASP A 340 17.90 -3.56 3.01
C ASP A 340 18.75 -3.81 1.77
N ASP A 341 18.39 -3.23 0.62
CA ASP A 341 19.15 -3.31 -0.62
C ASP A 341 20.01 -2.04 -0.82
N PRO A 342 21.35 -2.14 -0.77
CA PRO A 342 22.23 -0.98 -0.94
C PRO A 342 22.21 -0.36 -2.34
N ASP A 343 21.75 -1.10 -3.36
CA ASP A 343 21.66 -0.62 -4.74
C ASP A 343 20.27 -0.01 -5.06
N ALA A 344 19.30 -0.13 -4.13
CA ALA A 344 17.94 0.36 -4.30
C ALA A 344 17.79 1.82 -3.83
N TYR A 345 18.27 2.76 -4.66
CA TYR A 345 18.12 4.19 -4.43
C TYR A 345 17.93 4.97 -5.74
N ASP A 346 17.30 6.14 -5.62
CA ASP A 346 17.23 7.12 -6.70
C ASP A 346 18.27 8.22 -6.49
N LEU A 347 19.05 8.52 -7.53
CA LEU A 347 19.99 9.63 -7.53
C LEU A 347 19.26 10.93 -7.90
N LEU A 348 19.09 11.83 -6.94
CA LEU A 348 18.35 13.08 -7.13
C LEU A 348 19.27 14.22 -7.57
N VAL A 349 20.43 14.36 -6.93
CA VAL A 349 21.43 15.39 -7.23
C VAL A 349 22.84 14.81 -7.12
N ASN A 350 23.72 15.18 -8.04
CA ASN A 350 25.14 14.85 -8.01
C ASN A 350 25.92 15.94 -8.74
N ASP A 351 26.47 16.91 -8.02
CA ASP A 351 27.13 18.06 -8.62
C ASP A 351 28.26 18.60 -7.73
N THR A 352 29.04 19.53 -8.28
CA THR A 352 30.13 20.23 -7.61
C THR A 352 29.97 21.74 -7.74
N GLY A 353 30.29 22.47 -6.69
CA GLY A 353 30.12 23.93 -6.62
C GLY A 353 28.69 24.34 -6.32
N ARG A 354 28.41 25.64 -6.46
CA ARG A 354 27.11 26.23 -6.10
C ARG A 354 26.00 25.76 -7.02
N LEU A 355 24.87 25.34 -6.45
CA LEU A 355 23.70 24.93 -7.23
C LEU A 355 22.39 25.43 -6.61
N ARG A 356 21.42 25.61 -7.51
CA ARG A 356 20.01 25.86 -7.20
C ARG A 356 19.16 25.15 -8.24
N GLN A 357 18.52 24.06 -7.86
CA GLN A 357 17.71 23.26 -8.78
C GLN A 357 16.55 22.57 -8.05
N ALA A 358 15.58 22.08 -8.81
CA ALA A 358 14.50 21.25 -8.29
C ALA A 358 14.74 19.78 -8.70
N ALA A 359 14.50 18.85 -7.78
CA ALA A 359 14.51 17.41 -8.02
C ALA A 359 13.14 16.80 -7.67
N PRO A 360 12.62 15.85 -8.46
CA PRO A 360 11.34 15.20 -8.15
C PRO A 360 11.48 14.26 -6.95
N LEU A 361 10.53 14.32 -6.01
CA LEU A 361 10.33 13.34 -4.94
C LEU A 361 9.06 12.55 -5.19
N THR A 362 9.12 11.24 -4.99
CA THR A 362 7.96 10.34 -4.92
C THR A 362 7.21 10.48 -3.59
N ASP A 363 6.07 9.80 -3.46
CA ASP A 363 5.35 9.72 -2.20
C ASP A 363 6.25 9.08 -1.12
N GLY A 364 6.26 9.69 0.07
CA GLY A 364 6.92 9.13 1.25
C GLY A 364 6.26 7.84 1.74
N PRO A 365 6.92 7.09 2.63
CA PRO A 365 8.11 7.49 3.39
C PRO A 365 9.45 7.23 2.67
N LEU A 366 10.25 8.29 2.50
CA LEU A 366 11.60 8.26 1.91
C LEU A 366 12.67 8.66 2.94
N LEU A 367 13.84 8.04 2.82
CA LEU A 367 15.07 8.46 3.49
C LEU A 367 15.97 9.19 2.48
N LEU A 368 16.18 10.47 2.70
CA LEU A 368 17.06 11.33 1.91
C LEU A 368 18.46 11.32 2.53
N VAL A 369 19.46 10.87 1.79
CA VAL A 369 20.85 10.82 2.24
C VAL A 369 21.66 11.86 1.48
N LEU A 370 22.23 12.81 2.22
CA LEU A 370 22.98 13.94 1.71
C LEU A 370 24.46 13.76 1.97
N GLU A 371 25.26 14.01 0.94
CA GLU A 371 26.70 14.21 1.02
C GLU A 371 26.97 15.66 0.62
N ALA A 372 27.56 16.46 1.50
CA ALA A 372 27.82 17.87 1.20
C ALA A 372 29.06 18.36 1.93
N ASP A 373 29.85 19.22 1.27
CA ASP A 373 31.03 19.86 1.89
C ASP A 373 30.72 21.23 2.53
N GLY A 374 29.57 21.80 2.17
CA GLY A 374 29.13 23.16 2.54
C GLY A 374 27.69 23.23 3.06
N PRO A 375 27.14 24.44 3.22
CA PRO A 375 25.77 24.65 3.69
C PRO A 375 24.75 24.47 2.57
N TRP A 376 23.62 23.89 2.93
CA TRP A 376 22.52 23.57 2.03
C TRP A 376 21.15 23.93 2.63
N GLN A 377 20.15 24.07 1.76
CA GLN A 377 18.75 24.21 2.11
C GLN A 377 17.89 23.37 1.17
N LEU A 378 16.94 22.65 1.76
CA LEU A 378 15.94 21.83 1.08
C LEU A 378 14.55 22.39 1.33
N THR A 379 13.72 22.49 0.30
CA THR A 379 12.30 22.83 0.44
C THR A 379 11.46 21.88 -0.40
N ALA A 380 10.65 21.05 0.26
CA ALA A 380 9.67 20.24 -0.45
C ALA A 380 8.46 21.11 -0.80
N ARG A 381 8.16 21.24 -2.09
CA ARG A 381 6.92 21.82 -2.60
C ARG A 381 6.00 20.67 -3.01
N PRO A 382 5.03 20.27 -2.14
CA PRO A 382 4.09 19.22 -2.50
C PRO A 382 3.45 19.53 -3.85
N LEU A 383 3.43 18.53 -4.72
CA LEU A 383 2.61 18.61 -5.91
C LEU A 383 1.16 18.77 -5.45
N PRO A 384 0.29 19.43 -6.23
CA PRO A 384 -1.13 19.49 -5.91
C PRO A 384 -1.69 18.08 -5.73
N VAL A 385 -1.84 17.65 -4.48
CA VAL A 385 -2.55 16.43 -4.13
C VAL A 385 -4.00 16.71 -4.50
N HIS A 386 -4.48 16.09 -5.58
CA HIS A 386 -5.90 16.07 -5.89
C HIS A 386 -6.61 15.46 -4.66
N ASP A 387 -7.35 16.29 -3.94
CA ASP A 387 -8.28 15.89 -2.88
C ASP A 387 -9.01 14.61 -3.34
N GLN A 388 -8.72 13.47 -2.69
CA GLN A 388 -9.27 12.19 -3.13
C GLN A 388 -10.80 12.20 -3.06
N ALA A 389 -11.40 12.94 -2.13
CA ALA A 389 -12.85 13.09 -2.07
C ALA A 389 -13.38 13.89 -3.27
N ALA A 390 -12.67 14.96 -3.67
CA ALA A 390 -13.01 15.72 -4.88
C ALA A 390 -12.74 14.92 -6.17
N ALA A 391 -11.64 14.18 -6.24
CA ALA A 391 -11.30 13.30 -7.36
C ALA A 391 -12.34 12.18 -7.52
N GLN A 392 -12.74 11.57 -6.40
CA GLN A 392 -13.81 10.58 -6.35
C GLN A 392 -15.15 11.17 -6.77
N ALA A 393 -15.47 12.40 -6.34
CA ALA A 393 -16.69 13.09 -6.75
C ALA A 393 -16.67 13.46 -8.26
N ALA A 394 -15.49 13.79 -8.81
CA ALA A 394 -15.31 14.12 -10.22
C ALA A 394 -15.16 12.88 -11.12
N GLY A 395 -14.81 11.72 -10.55
CA GLY A 395 -14.45 10.50 -11.26
C GLY A 395 -13.13 10.62 -12.04
N VAL A 396 -12.24 11.54 -11.65
CA VAL A 396 -10.95 11.80 -12.32
C VAL A 396 -9.84 11.90 -11.28
N TRP A 397 -8.79 11.10 -11.48
CA TRP A 397 -7.57 11.10 -10.68
C TRP A 397 -6.40 11.47 -11.57
N THR A 398 -5.47 12.23 -11.03
CA THR A 398 -4.26 12.69 -11.72
C THR A 398 -3.10 12.64 -10.74
N GLY A 399 -1.91 12.39 -11.26
CA GLY A 399 -0.70 12.36 -10.47
C GLY A 399 0.55 12.25 -11.34
N ARG A 400 1.68 12.08 -10.68
CA ARG A 400 2.99 11.92 -11.29
C ARG A 400 3.80 10.97 -10.43
N GLY A 401 4.67 10.17 -11.04
CA GLY A 401 5.49 9.24 -10.28
C GLY A 401 4.72 7.98 -9.86
N ALA A 402 5.41 7.12 -9.13
CA ALA A 402 4.81 5.93 -8.55
C ALA A 402 3.79 6.33 -7.46
N ARG A 403 2.60 5.72 -7.48
CA ARG A 403 1.51 6.06 -6.56
C ARG A 403 0.49 4.94 -6.45
N THR A 404 -0.08 4.75 -5.26
CA THR A 404 -1.28 3.92 -5.08
C THR A 404 -2.53 4.79 -5.03
N VAL A 405 -3.54 4.44 -5.82
CA VAL A 405 -4.83 5.14 -5.90
C VAL A 405 -5.95 4.16 -5.60
N THR A 406 -6.85 4.54 -4.70
CA THR A 406 -8.11 3.81 -4.47
C THR A 406 -9.23 4.46 -5.27
N LEU A 407 -9.93 3.66 -6.06
CA LEU A 407 -11.06 4.09 -6.86
C LEU A 407 -12.32 3.38 -6.36
N ALA A 408 -13.32 4.13 -5.90
CA ALA A 408 -14.61 3.55 -5.57
C ALA A 408 -15.48 3.38 -6.84
N ASN A 409 -16.12 2.22 -6.96
CA ASN A 409 -16.99 1.91 -8.06
C ASN A 409 -18.26 2.78 -7.99
N PRO A 410 -18.57 3.58 -9.03
CA PRO A 410 -19.76 4.42 -9.04
C PRO A 410 -21.07 3.62 -9.12
N SER A 411 -21.00 2.33 -9.44
CA SER A 411 -22.15 1.43 -9.52
C SER A 411 -21.78 0.01 -9.06
N PRO A 412 -21.64 -0.23 -7.75
CA PRO A 412 -21.32 -1.54 -7.21
C PRO A 412 -22.26 -2.63 -7.75
N GLY A 413 -21.70 -3.80 -8.04
CA GLY A 413 -22.38 -4.89 -8.75
C GLY A 413 -22.34 -4.78 -10.28
N ARG A 414 -21.77 -3.72 -10.85
CA ARG A 414 -21.57 -3.55 -12.30
C ARG A 414 -20.12 -3.20 -12.62
N PRO A 415 -19.60 -3.65 -13.78
CA PRO A 415 -18.31 -3.18 -14.28
C PRO A 415 -18.29 -1.68 -14.53
N ALA A 416 -17.09 -1.09 -14.52
CA ALA A 416 -16.86 0.27 -15.00
C ALA A 416 -15.78 0.31 -16.07
N LEU A 417 -15.81 1.36 -16.87
CA LEU A 417 -14.80 1.64 -17.86
C LEU A 417 -13.76 2.60 -17.25
N LEU A 418 -12.50 2.23 -17.29
CA LEU A 418 -11.39 3.09 -16.90
C LEU A 418 -10.75 3.66 -18.16
N GLU A 419 -10.81 4.98 -18.32
CA GLU A 419 -9.99 5.71 -19.28
C GLU A 419 -8.69 6.14 -18.59
N TYR A 420 -7.55 5.89 -19.23
CA TYR A 420 -6.24 6.20 -18.67
C TYR A 420 -5.38 6.93 -19.70
N ALA A 421 -4.51 7.80 -19.22
CA ALA A 421 -3.41 8.37 -19.99
C ALA A 421 -2.19 8.49 -19.08
N ILE A 422 -1.06 7.96 -19.53
CA ILE A 422 0.23 7.94 -18.85
C ILE A 422 1.23 8.57 -19.82
N ALA A 423 1.84 9.66 -19.40
CA ALA A 423 2.87 10.34 -20.16
C ALA A 423 4.14 9.48 -20.21
N GLY A 424 4.82 9.53 -21.36
CA GLY A 424 6.14 8.94 -21.48
C GLY A 424 7.19 9.76 -20.73
N ASP A 425 8.31 9.11 -20.43
CA ASP A 425 9.49 9.74 -19.86
C ASP A 425 10.75 9.35 -20.66
N ASP A 426 11.86 10.04 -20.40
CA ASP A 426 13.16 9.77 -21.02
C ASP A 426 13.89 8.58 -20.36
N GLY A 427 13.21 7.85 -19.47
CA GLY A 427 13.73 6.71 -18.74
C GLY A 427 14.02 5.48 -19.60
N ILE A 428 14.60 4.47 -18.95
CA ILE A 428 14.96 3.20 -19.56
C ILE A 428 13.79 2.19 -19.44
N PHE A 429 12.97 2.30 -18.39
CA PHE A 429 11.88 1.38 -18.08
C PHE A 429 10.52 1.91 -18.55
N GLY A 430 9.57 0.99 -18.76
CA GLY A 430 8.19 1.32 -19.12
C GLY A 430 7.39 1.80 -17.91
N HIS A 431 6.06 1.85 -18.07
CA HIS A 431 5.16 2.03 -16.94
C HIS A 431 4.40 0.74 -16.67
N GLU A 432 4.06 0.54 -15.41
CA GLU A 432 3.25 -0.56 -14.95
C GLU A 432 2.10 -0.05 -14.08
N VAL A 433 0.96 -0.70 -14.19
CA VAL A 433 -0.18 -0.49 -13.31
C VAL A 433 -0.59 -1.86 -12.81
N LYS A 434 -0.62 -2.03 -11.50
CA LYS A 434 -1.00 -3.28 -10.84
C LYS A 434 -2.26 -3.09 -10.01
N LEU A 435 -3.11 -4.10 -9.97
CA LEU A 435 -4.19 -4.21 -9.00
C LEU A 435 -3.59 -4.68 -7.68
N VAL A 436 -3.94 -4.01 -6.60
CA VAL A 436 -3.52 -4.36 -5.24
C VAL A 436 -4.73 -4.90 -4.49
N ASP A 437 -4.59 -6.08 -3.91
CA ASP A 437 -5.67 -6.69 -3.13
C ASP A 437 -5.66 -6.28 -1.65
N GLU A 438 -6.45 -6.97 -0.81
CA GLU A 438 -6.55 -6.68 0.63
C GLU A 438 -5.32 -7.12 1.45
N TYR A 439 -4.45 -7.96 0.88
CA TYR A 439 -3.21 -8.44 1.48
C TYR A 439 -1.97 -7.72 0.94
N ASP A 440 -2.17 -6.66 0.14
CA ASP A 440 -1.14 -5.96 -0.63
C ASP A 440 -0.44 -6.84 -1.68
N ASP A 441 -1.05 -7.95 -2.11
CA ASP A 441 -0.57 -8.72 -3.25
C ASP A 441 -0.89 -7.97 -4.55
N GLU A 442 0.07 -7.98 -5.49
CA GLU A 442 0.00 -7.22 -6.74
C GLU A 442 -0.27 -8.13 -7.95
N GLU A 443 -1.26 -7.78 -8.77
CA GLU A 443 -1.55 -8.43 -10.07
C GLU A 443 -1.39 -7.43 -11.23
N ASP A 444 -0.62 -7.81 -12.26
CA ASP A 444 -0.44 -7.01 -13.48
C ASP A 444 -1.78 -6.63 -14.12
N PHE A 445 -2.04 -5.32 -14.21
CA PHE A 445 -3.28 -4.79 -14.76
C PHE A 445 -3.09 -4.11 -16.12
N LEU A 446 -2.14 -3.18 -16.22
CA LEU A 446 -1.71 -2.54 -17.46
C LEU A 446 -0.17 -2.44 -17.45
N SER A 447 0.43 -2.55 -18.63
CA SER A 447 1.86 -2.33 -18.80
C SER A 447 2.10 -1.69 -20.15
N GLY A 448 3.00 -0.72 -20.22
CA GLY A 448 3.31 -0.04 -21.47
C GLY A 448 4.78 0.35 -21.59
N THR A 449 5.10 1.00 -22.70
CA THR A 449 6.48 1.42 -22.99
C THR A 449 6.77 2.79 -22.39
N ARG A 450 8.05 3.17 -22.33
CA ARG A 450 8.49 4.51 -21.88
C ARG A 450 7.92 5.69 -22.68
N HIS A 451 7.34 5.45 -23.86
CA HIS A 451 6.80 6.51 -24.71
C HIS A 451 5.43 7.03 -24.25
N GLY A 452 4.90 6.49 -23.15
CA GLY A 452 3.57 6.76 -22.65
C GLY A 452 2.55 5.77 -23.21
N ASP A 453 1.36 5.77 -22.62
CA ASP A 453 0.23 5.00 -23.11
C ASP A 453 -1.09 5.70 -22.78
N HIS A 454 -2.08 5.52 -23.64
CA HIS A 454 -3.43 5.99 -23.34
C HIS A 454 -4.45 5.03 -23.95
N GLY A 455 -5.59 4.91 -23.29
CA GLY A 455 -6.61 3.99 -23.74
C GLY A 455 -7.73 3.80 -22.75
N ARG A 456 -8.51 2.76 -22.99
CA ARG A 456 -9.62 2.35 -22.14
C ARG A 456 -9.52 0.87 -21.80
N THR A 457 -9.78 0.54 -20.54
CA THR A 457 -9.78 -0.82 -19.99
C THR A 457 -11.01 -1.03 -19.10
N LEU A 458 -11.36 -2.30 -18.83
CA LEU A 458 -12.40 -2.62 -17.87
C LEU A 458 -11.82 -2.72 -16.46
N LEU A 459 -12.47 -2.04 -15.51
CA LEU A 459 -12.25 -2.14 -14.07
C LEU A 459 -13.53 -2.63 -13.39
N PHE A 460 -13.42 -3.10 -12.14
CA PHE A 460 -14.50 -3.69 -11.36
C PHE A 460 -15.24 -4.81 -12.12
N ARG A 461 -14.49 -5.73 -12.74
CA ARG A 461 -15.04 -6.71 -13.68
C ARG A 461 -16.18 -7.56 -13.07
N ASN A 462 -16.15 -7.79 -11.76
CA ASN A 462 -17.20 -8.52 -11.04
C ASN A 462 -18.15 -7.60 -10.26
N GLY A 463 -18.04 -6.29 -10.44
CA GLY A 463 -18.82 -5.28 -9.73
C GLY A 463 -18.31 -5.02 -8.32
N GLU A 464 -17.02 -5.21 -8.08
CA GLU A 464 -16.34 -4.87 -6.83
C GLU A 464 -16.65 -3.42 -6.42
N GLY A 465 -16.77 -3.17 -5.12
CA GLY A 465 -17.12 -1.84 -4.60
C GLY A 465 -16.00 -0.81 -4.72
N GLU A 466 -14.76 -1.28 -4.71
CA GLU A 466 -13.54 -0.47 -4.85
C GLU A 466 -12.41 -1.30 -5.45
N ALA A 467 -11.36 -0.61 -5.89
CA ALA A 467 -10.16 -1.20 -6.46
C ALA A 467 -8.97 -0.29 -6.13
N ARG A 468 -7.86 -0.90 -5.71
CA ARG A 468 -6.59 -0.21 -5.50
C ARG A 468 -5.69 -0.46 -6.71
N LEU A 469 -5.17 0.61 -7.28
CA LEU A 469 -4.21 0.58 -8.39
C LEU A 469 -2.88 1.14 -7.94
N ARG A 470 -1.81 0.35 -8.03
CA ARG A 470 -0.43 0.84 -7.91
C ARG A 470 0.07 1.19 -9.29
N LEU A 471 0.35 2.48 -9.50
CA LEU A 471 0.96 2.98 -10.72
C LEU A 471 2.46 3.10 -10.48
N GLU A 472 3.27 2.58 -11.38
CA GLU A 472 4.72 2.69 -11.42
C GLU A 472 5.09 3.37 -12.74
N SER A 473 5.30 4.68 -12.70
CA SER A 473 5.62 5.50 -13.87
C SER A 473 6.43 6.71 -13.40
N ALA A 474 7.44 7.17 -14.14
CA ALA A 474 8.12 8.43 -13.80
C ALA A 474 7.39 9.66 -14.39
N GLY A 475 6.44 9.45 -15.30
CA GLY A 475 5.65 10.48 -15.98
C GLY A 475 4.40 10.93 -15.22
N GLU A 476 3.72 11.94 -15.78
CA GLU A 476 2.38 12.32 -15.35
C GLU A 476 1.35 11.27 -15.80
N TRP A 477 0.30 11.08 -15.04
CA TRP A 477 -0.78 10.17 -15.40
C TRP A 477 -2.14 10.72 -14.98
N SER A 478 -3.17 10.23 -15.68
CA SER A 478 -4.58 10.51 -15.40
C SER A 478 -5.40 9.24 -15.55
N LEU A 479 -6.37 9.08 -14.65
CA LEU A 479 -7.34 8.00 -14.62
C LEU A 479 -8.73 8.62 -14.55
N ARG A 480 -9.67 8.09 -15.31
CA ARG A 480 -11.06 8.55 -15.29
C ARG A 480 -12.00 7.36 -15.32
N LEU A 481 -12.89 7.29 -14.32
CA LEU A 481 -13.96 6.32 -14.33
C LEU A 481 -15.12 6.82 -15.18
N LEU A 482 -15.54 5.98 -16.12
CA LEU A 482 -16.66 6.20 -17.01
C LEU A 482 -17.71 5.11 -16.75
N PRO A 483 -19.01 5.47 -16.80
CA PRO A 483 -20.08 4.49 -16.79
C PRO A 483 -19.91 3.47 -17.91
N ILE A 484 -20.25 2.22 -17.64
CA ILE A 484 -20.09 1.10 -18.59
C ILE A 484 -20.92 1.29 -19.88
N GLU A 485 -21.95 2.12 -19.82
CA GLU A 485 -22.78 2.52 -20.97
C GLU A 485 -22.00 3.31 -22.02
N GLN A 486 -20.85 3.90 -21.67
CA GLN A 486 -19.98 4.60 -22.62
C GLN A 486 -19.14 3.65 -23.47
N VAL A 487 -19.17 2.34 -23.20
CA VAL A 487 -18.48 1.35 -24.03
C VAL A 487 -19.16 1.28 -25.41
N PRO A 488 -18.42 1.54 -26.51
CA PRO A 488 -18.97 1.49 -27.86
C PRO A 488 -19.41 0.07 -28.25
N ALA A 489 -20.48 -0.04 -29.02
CA ALA A 489 -20.92 -1.33 -29.56
C ALA A 489 -20.06 -1.77 -30.77
N LEU A 490 -19.65 -3.04 -30.78
CA LEU A 490 -18.97 -3.69 -31.91
C LEU A 490 -20.01 -4.32 -32.84
N THR A 491 -20.59 -3.52 -33.72
CA THR A 491 -21.62 -3.97 -34.68
C THR A 491 -21.05 -4.42 -36.03
N GLY A 492 -19.73 -4.26 -36.25
CA GLY A 492 -19.05 -4.56 -37.51
C GLY A 492 -17.53 -4.35 -37.39
N PRO A 493 -16.81 -4.22 -38.52
CA PRO A 493 -15.37 -3.95 -38.49
C PRO A 493 -15.05 -2.62 -37.78
N ALA A 494 -14.07 -2.65 -36.89
CA ALA A 494 -13.59 -1.49 -36.15
C ALA A 494 -12.07 -1.34 -36.33
N GLU A 495 -11.58 -0.12 -36.39
CA GLU A 495 -10.15 0.21 -36.48
C GLU A 495 -9.80 1.24 -35.42
N GLY A 496 -8.58 1.18 -34.88
CA GLY A 496 -8.14 2.09 -33.83
C GLY A 496 -6.65 1.95 -33.52
N THR A 497 -6.21 2.74 -32.55
CA THR A 497 -4.85 2.74 -31.99
C THR A 497 -4.94 2.71 -30.46
N GLY A 498 -3.96 2.11 -29.79
CA GLY A 498 -3.98 1.98 -28.33
C GLY A 498 -5.07 1.04 -27.80
N SER A 499 -5.15 0.91 -26.47
CA SER A 499 -6.10 0.01 -25.83
C SER A 499 -7.52 0.55 -25.85
N THR A 500 -8.50 -0.32 -26.09
CA THR A 500 -9.92 0.06 -26.08
C THR A 500 -10.81 -1.09 -25.64
N VAL A 501 -12.07 -0.78 -25.32
CA VAL A 501 -13.10 -1.76 -24.96
C VAL A 501 -14.30 -1.58 -25.88
N PHE A 502 -14.85 -2.68 -26.35
CA PHE A 502 -16.14 -2.73 -27.04
C PHE A 502 -17.14 -3.62 -26.29
N ARG A 503 -18.42 -3.33 -26.48
CA ARG A 503 -19.54 -4.20 -26.10
C ARG A 503 -20.01 -4.93 -27.34
N TYR A 504 -20.24 -6.22 -27.24
CA TYR A 504 -20.82 -7.02 -28.31
C TYR A 504 -22.13 -7.64 -27.83
N ASP A 505 -23.20 -7.38 -28.59
CA ASP A 505 -24.52 -7.97 -28.38
C ASP A 505 -24.88 -8.76 -29.63
N GLY A 506 -24.86 -10.08 -29.54
CA GLY A 506 -25.05 -10.95 -30.68
C GLY A 506 -24.81 -12.43 -30.37
N PRO A 507 -24.99 -13.31 -31.37
CA PRO A 507 -24.65 -14.72 -31.24
C PRO A 507 -23.12 -14.91 -31.12
N PRO A 508 -22.66 -16.08 -30.66
CA PRO A 508 -21.23 -16.42 -30.66
C PRO A 508 -20.63 -16.22 -32.07
N ALA A 509 -19.42 -15.66 -32.12
CA ALA A 509 -18.78 -15.26 -33.37
C ALA A 509 -17.27 -15.50 -33.35
N LEU A 510 -16.63 -15.48 -34.53
CA LEU A 510 -15.19 -15.43 -34.66
C LEU A 510 -14.71 -13.98 -34.68
N LEU A 511 -13.65 -13.68 -33.94
CA LEU A 511 -13.06 -12.35 -33.86
C LEU A 511 -11.74 -12.33 -34.63
N GLY A 512 -11.73 -11.66 -35.78
CA GLY A 512 -10.51 -11.39 -36.52
C GLY A 512 -9.77 -10.20 -35.93
N LEU A 513 -8.49 -10.36 -35.61
CA LEU A 513 -7.60 -9.30 -35.14
C LEU A 513 -6.41 -9.19 -36.10
N ARG A 514 -6.15 -7.99 -36.61
CA ARG A 514 -4.95 -7.70 -37.41
C ARG A 514 -4.30 -6.39 -36.99
N ARG A 515 -2.97 -6.36 -37.03
CA ARG A 515 -2.19 -5.13 -36.93
C ARG A 515 -2.28 -4.33 -38.24
N THR A 516 -2.41 -3.02 -38.15
CA THR A 516 -2.42 -2.11 -39.30
C THR A 516 -1.15 -1.25 -39.38
N THR A 517 -0.37 -1.19 -38.30
CA THR A 517 0.92 -0.48 -38.21
C THR A 517 2.12 -1.43 -38.32
N GLY A 518 3.31 -0.84 -38.49
CA GLY A 518 4.57 -1.55 -38.65
C GLY A 518 5.38 -1.75 -37.37
N ASP A 519 4.88 -1.33 -36.21
CA ASP A 519 5.56 -1.44 -34.93
C ASP A 519 5.50 -2.87 -34.35
N ASP A 520 6.33 -3.11 -33.34
CA ASP A 520 6.47 -4.41 -32.65
C ASP A 520 5.77 -4.41 -31.27
N GLY A 521 4.86 -3.46 -31.00
CA GLY A 521 4.13 -3.37 -29.73
C GLY A 521 3.20 -4.56 -29.50
N ASN A 522 2.83 -4.85 -28.26
CA ASN A 522 1.88 -5.93 -27.97
C ASN A 522 0.50 -5.62 -28.59
N LEU A 523 -0.17 -6.67 -29.11
CA LEU A 523 -1.54 -6.56 -29.62
C LEU A 523 -2.28 -7.87 -29.39
N LEU A 524 -3.26 -7.84 -28.48
CA LEU A 524 -4.13 -8.96 -28.18
C LEU A 524 -5.55 -8.49 -27.85
N THR A 525 -6.50 -9.41 -27.89
CA THR A 525 -7.84 -9.21 -27.36
C THR A 525 -8.14 -10.19 -26.23
N ARG A 526 -8.84 -9.70 -25.22
CA ARG A 526 -9.52 -10.52 -24.22
C ARG A 526 -11.01 -10.30 -24.33
N THR A 527 -11.78 -11.35 -24.14
CA THR A 527 -13.24 -11.24 -24.10
C THR A 527 -13.73 -11.58 -22.68
N PHE A 528 -14.80 -10.92 -22.24
CA PHE A 528 -15.34 -11.02 -20.88
C PHE A 528 -16.87 -10.98 -20.93
N HIS A 529 -17.56 -11.59 -19.97
CA HIS A 529 -18.96 -11.28 -19.69
C HIS A 529 -19.15 -11.13 -18.17
N ALA A 530 -20.19 -10.40 -17.74
CA ALA A 530 -20.42 -10.14 -16.32
C ALA A 530 -20.57 -11.46 -15.54
N GLY A 531 -19.83 -11.59 -14.44
CA GLY A 531 -19.79 -12.80 -13.60
C GLY A 531 -19.02 -13.99 -14.20
N GLY A 532 -18.34 -13.81 -15.33
CA GLY A 532 -17.64 -14.86 -16.07
C GLY A 532 -16.11 -14.78 -15.98
N ARG A 533 -15.46 -15.89 -16.37
CA ARG A 533 -14.00 -15.94 -16.52
C ARG A 533 -13.56 -15.07 -17.69
N SER A 534 -12.35 -14.55 -17.63
CA SER A 534 -11.69 -13.91 -18.78
C SER A 534 -10.76 -14.87 -19.49
N ALA A 535 -10.58 -14.67 -20.79
CA ALA A 535 -9.58 -15.40 -21.56
C ALA A 535 -9.05 -14.52 -22.70
N ILE A 536 -7.78 -14.75 -23.03
CA ILE A 536 -7.20 -14.24 -24.27
C ILE A 536 -7.90 -14.93 -25.44
N SER A 537 -8.59 -14.11 -26.23
CA SER A 537 -9.35 -14.56 -27.39
C SER A 537 -8.43 -14.65 -28.60
N ALA A 538 -7.66 -13.59 -28.87
CA ALA A 538 -6.68 -13.57 -29.95
C ALA A 538 -5.43 -12.81 -29.51
N ASP A 539 -4.25 -13.31 -29.84
CA ASP A 539 -2.98 -12.62 -29.60
C ASP A 539 -2.13 -12.70 -30.86
N THR A 540 -1.61 -11.55 -31.30
CA THR A 540 -0.74 -11.49 -32.47
C THR A 540 0.69 -11.97 -32.16
N CYS A 541 1.06 -12.06 -30.89
CA CYS A 541 2.40 -12.39 -30.40
C CYS A 541 3.48 -11.55 -31.11
N GLY A 542 3.24 -10.25 -31.25
CA GLY A 542 4.13 -9.29 -31.92
C GLY A 542 4.18 -9.43 -33.45
N ARG A 543 3.27 -10.17 -34.08
CA ARG A 543 3.28 -10.41 -35.54
C ARG A 543 2.31 -9.50 -36.29
N ARG A 544 2.58 -9.34 -37.59
CA ARG A 544 1.72 -8.59 -38.53
C ARG A 544 0.64 -9.44 -39.19
N ARG A 545 0.67 -10.77 -39.03
CA ARG A 545 -0.34 -11.66 -39.64
C ARG A 545 -1.65 -11.57 -38.83
N PRO A 546 -2.81 -11.59 -39.51
CA PRO A 546 -4.09 -11.69 -38.82
C PRO A 546 -4.18 -12.98 -38.02
N VAL A 547 -4.78 -12.90 -36.84
CA VAL A 547 -5.12 -14.03 -35.99
C VAL A 547 -6.63 -14.04 -35.76
N THR A 548 -7.15 -15.19 -35.34
CA THR A 548 -8.58 -15.34 -35.03
C THR A 548 -8.77 -15.87 -33.64
N GLY A 549 -9.80 -15.39 -32.97
CA GLY A 549 -10.15 -15.78 -31.61
C GLY A 549 -11.65 -15.99 -31.45
N PRO A 550 -12.09 -16.74 -30.43
CA PRO A 550 -13.49 -16.86 -30.11
C PRO A 550 -14.01 -15.54 -29.54
N LEU A 551 -15.19 -15.13 -29.99
CA LEU A 551 -16.01 -14.16 -29.30
C LEU A 551 -17.08 -14.96 -28.55
N TRP A 552 -16.73 -15.36 -27.32
CA TRP A 552 -17.66 -16.02 -26.41
C TRP A 552 -18.70 -15.04 -25.85
N VAL A 553 -19.93 -15.49 -25.66
CA VAL A 553 -21.02 -14.65 -25.18
C VAL A 553 -21.76 -15.34 -24.04
N SER A 554 -22.29 -14.54 -23.11
CA SER A 554 -23.19 -15.03 -22.06
C SER A 554 -24.48 -15.64 -22.63
N ASP A 555 -25.30 -16.28 -21.78
CA ASP A 555 -26.64 -16.78 -22.13
C ASP A 555 -27.53 -15.76 -22.83
N ALA A 556 -27.37 -14.48 -22.48
CA ALA A 556 -28.13 -13.38 -23.06
C ALA A 556 -27.51 -12.83 -24.37
N GLY A 557 -26.41 -13.40 -24.85
CA GLY A 557 -25.71 -12.96 -26.07
C GLY A 557 -24.86 -11.71 -25.87
N HIS A 558 -24.41 -11.45 -24.63
CA HIS A 558 -23.65 -10.25 -24.28
C HIS A 558 -22.22 -10.59 -23.88
N CYS A 559 -21.25 -9.82 -24.38
CA CYS A 559 -19.87 -9.79 -23.87
C CYS A 559 -19.21 -8.42 -24.07
N TYR A 560 -18.04 -8.24 -23.48
CA TYR A 560 -17.12 -7.15 -23.71
C TYR A 560 -15.85 -7.67 -24.35
N VAL A 561 -15.33 -6.95 -25.34
CA VAL A 561 -14.06 -7.24 -26.00
C VAL A 561 -13.09 -6.13 -25.66
N GLN A 562 -12.03 -6.46 -24.94
CA GLN A 562 -10.94 -5.55 -24.66
C GLN A 562 -9.81 -5.80 -25.66
N VAL A 563 -9.39 -4.76 -26.35
CA VAL A 563 -8.16 -4.72 -27.14
C VAL A 563 -7.06 -4.15 -26.25
N PHE A 564 -6.00 -4.91 -26.04
CA PHE A 564 -4.77 -4.44 -25.43
C PHE A 564 -3.78 -4.14 -26.53
N ALA A 565 -3.39 -2.88 -26.65
CA ALA A 565 -2.44 -2.41 -27.64
C ALA A 565 -1.65 -1.24 -27.07
N THR A 566 -0.37 -1.14 -27.38
CA THR A 566 0.39 0.09 -27.06
C THR A 566 -0.13 1.27 -27.86
N ASP A 567 0.00 2.49 -27.34
CA ASP A 567 -0.48 3.76 -27.92
C ASP A 567 -0.38 3.89 -29.46
N ARG A 568 0.76 3.51 -30.03
CA ARG A 568 1.07 3.63 -31.47
C ARG A 568 0.72 2.38 -32.28
N THR A 569 0.33 1.30 -31.62
CA THR A 569 -0.10 0.06 -32.28
C THR A 569 -1.50 0.27 -32.87
N GLY A 570 -1.57 0.37 -34.19
CA GLY A 570 -2.81 0.36 -34.94
C GLY A 570 -3.32 -1.06 -35.16
N TRP A 571 -4.63 -1.23 -35.06
CA TRP A 571 -5.29 -2.52 -35.20
C TRP A 571 -6.63 -2.39 -35.95
N ARG A 572 -7.08 -3.52 -36.51
CA ARG A 572 -8.45 -3.73 -36.98
C ARG A 572 -9.02 -4.98 -36.34
N LEU A 573 -10.25 -4.85 -35.88
CA LEU A 573 -11.07 -5.88 -35.27
C LEU A 573 -12.29 -6.15 -36.16
N GLU A 574 -12.60 -7.42 -36.42
CA GLU A 574 -13.73 -7.76 -37.30
C GLU A 574 -14.46 -9.01 -36.78
N PRO A 575 -15.70 -8.87 -36.26
CA PRO A 575 -16.52 -10.03 -35.92
C PRO A 575 -17.07 -10.69 -37.18
N ALA A 576 -17.01 -12.02 -37.24
CA ALA A 576 -17.48 -12.84 -38.34
C ALA A 576 -18.34 -14.01 -37.81
N GLY A 577 -19.41 -14.37 -38.50
CA GLY A 577 -20.29 -15.47 -38.07
C GLY A 577 -19.58 -16.83 -38.11
N LEU A 578 -20.05 -17.81 -37.30
CA LEU A 578 -19.41 -19.13 -37.16
C LEU A 578 -19.27 -19.93 -38.46
N ALA A 579 -20.02 -19.59 -39.51
CA ALA A 579 -19.88 -20.19 -40.83
C ALA A 579 -18.51 -19.92 -41.49
N THR A 580 -17.75 -18.93 -41.00
CA THR A 580 -16.40 -18.63 -41.49
C THR A 580 -15.31 -19.43 -40.78
N VAL A 581 -15.65 -20.18 -39.73
CA VAL A 581 -14.68 -20.99 -38.98
C VAL A 581 -14.17 -22.13 -39.89
N PRO A 582 -12.85 -22.25 -40.08
CA PRO A 582 -12.27 -23.33 -40.89
C PRO A 582 -12.62 -24.71 -40.34
N GLU A 583 -13.11 -25.61 -41.19
CA GLU A 583 -13.32 -27.02 -40.82
C GLU A 583 -12.03 -27.83 -40.90
N ILE A 584 -11.84 -28.74 -39.93
CA ILE A 584 -10.80 -29.76 -39.99
C ILE A 584 -11.24 -30.84 -40.99
N GLY A 585 -10.91 -30.62 -42.27
CA GLY A 585 -11.10 -31.59 -43.33
C GLY A 585 -10.04 -32.71 -43.27
N LYS A 586 -9.23 -32.85 -44.34
CA LYS A 586 -8.07 -33.76 -44.31
C LYS A 586 -6.93 -33.24 -43.42
N GLN A 587 -6.82 -31.92 -43.35
CA GLN A 587 -5.82 -31.19 -42.57
C GLN A 587 -6.34 -29.77 -42.36
N ALA A 588 -6.07 -29.20 -41.19
CA ALA A 588 -6.16 -27.77 -40.95
C ALA A 588 -4.78 -27.24 -40.53
N GLU A 589 -4.44 -26.03 -40.94
CA GLU A 589 -3.17 -25.39 -40.58
C GLU A 589 -3.37 -23.93 -40.23
N GLY A 590 -2.44 -23.39 -39.44
CA GLY A 590 -2.45 -22.00 -39.06
C GLY A 590 -1.16 -21.56 -38.40
N GLN A 591 -1.14 -20.29 -38.00
CA GLN A 591 -0.02 -19.70 -37.30
C GLN A 591 -0.56 -18.75 -36.24
N GLY A 592 -0.04 -18.85 -35.03
CA GLY A 592 -0.53 -18.05 -33.92
C GLY A 592 -1.83 -18.62 -33.33
N TYR A 593 -2.64 -17.74 -32.76
CA TYR A 593 -3.99 -18.05 -32.30
C TYR A 593 -4.94 -18.34 -33.46
N GLY A 594 -5.78 -19.36 -33.30
CA GLY A 594 -6.82 -19.67 -34.27
C GLY A 594 -7.93 -20.55 -33.72
N VAL A 595 -9.09 -20.48 -34.38
CA VAL A 595 -10.24 -21.34 -34.08
C VAL A 595 -10.55 -22.21 -35.30
N VAL A 596 -10.84 -23.48 -35.07
CA VAL A 596 -11.24 -24.45 -36.09
C VAL A 596 -12.45 -25.24 -35.61
N ARG A 597 -13.15 -25.90 -36.54
CA ARG A 597 -14.31 -26.74 -36.25
C ARG A 597 -14.10 -28.18 -36.70
N HIS A 598 -14.44 -29.14 -35.86
CA HIS A 598 -14.52 -30.57 -36.21
C HIS A 598 -15.98 -31.01 -36.28
N THR A 599 -16.44 -31.48 -37.44
CA THR A 599 -17.84 -31.89 -37.68
C THR A 599 -18.03 -33.40 -37.68
N GLY A 600 -16.96 -34.19 -37.59
CA GLY A 600 -17.00 -35.66 -37.52
C GLY A 600 -17.23 -36.22 -36.11
N PRO A 601 -17.28 -37.56 -35.96
CA PRO A 601 -17.25 -38.19 -34.63
C PRO A 601 -15.92 -37.90 -33.92
N ALA A 602 -15.89 -38.09 -32.59
CA ALA A 602 -14.66 -37.93 -31.83
C ALA A 602 -13.55 -38.83 -32.39
N THR A 603 -12.42 -38.23 -32.79
CA THR A 603 -11.35 -38.91 -33.54
C THR A 603 -9.98 -38.54 -32.97
N GLU A 604 -8.98 -39.36 -33.28
CA GLU A 604 -7.59 -39.01 -33.02
C GLU A 604 -7.11 -38.02 -34.09
N VAL A 605 -6.42 -36.95 -33.66
CA VAL A 605 -5.82 -35.94 -34.53
C VAL A 605 -4.35 -35.84 -34.20
N MET A 606 -3.50 -35.92 -35.22
CA MET A 606 -2.10 -35.59 -35.06
C MET A 606 -1.96 -34.07 -35.02
N VAL A 607 -1.54 -33.56 -33.86
CA VAL A 607 -1.23 -32.14 -33.66
C VAL A 607 0.27 -31.96 -33.87
N THR A 608 0.64 -31.16 -34.88
CA THR A 608 2.04 -30.77 -35.08
C THR A 608 2.17 -29.29 -34.77
N TYR A 609 3.15 -28.92 -33.95
CA TYR A 609 3.46 -27.55 -33.64
C TYR A 609 4.94 -27.24 -33.82
N ALA A 610 5.22 -26.16 -34.55
CA ALA A 610 6.54 -25.59 -34.70
C ALA A 610 6.62 -24.31 -33.85
N PRO A 611 7.27 -24.35 -32.68
CA PRO A 611 7.37 -23.21 -31.77
C PRO A 611 8.18 -22.06 -32.39
N ASN A 612 7.92 -20.85 -31.91
CA ASN A 612 8.57 -19.64 -32.40
C ASN A 612 9.56 -19.02 -31.40
N GLY A 613 10.00 -19.83 -30.42
CA GLY A 613 10.88 -19.42 -29.32
C GLY A 613 11.00 -20.53 -28.27
N MET A 614 11.88 -20.35 -27.28
CA MET A 614 12.25 -21.40 -26.32
C MET A 614 11.14 -21.76 -25.30
N LEU A 615 10.14 -20.88 -25.12
CA LEU A 615 9.08 -21.01 -24.11
C LEU A 615 7.65 -21.01 -24.70
N ASP A 616 7.52 -21.07 -26.02
CA ASP A 616 6.21 -21.00 -26.71
C ASP A 616 5.62 -22.41 -26.84
N LEU A 617 4.86 -22.87 -25.85
CA LEU A 617 4.12 -24.13 -25.91
C LEU A 617 2.66 -23.86 -26.34
N PRO A 618 2.16 -24.55 -27.38
CA PRO A 618 0.79 -24.36 -27.82
C PRO A 618 -0.16 -24.94 -26.77
N VAL A 619 -1.36 -24.40 -26.68
CA VAL A 619 -2.45 -25.01 -25.91
C VAL A 619 -3.66 -25.19 -26.80
N LEU A 620 -4.13 -26.43 -26.89
CA LEU A 620 -5.38 -26.76 -27.58
C LEU A 620 -6.53 -26.79 -26.56
N TRP A 621 -7.55 -25.99 -26.80
CA TRP A 621 -8.77 -25.90 -26.01
C TRP A 621 -9.97 -26.42 -26.80
N GLU A 622 -10.80 -27.21 -26.12
CA GLU A 622 -12.18 -27.47 -26.53
C GLU A 622 -13.06 -26.29 -26.14
N LEU A 623 -13.87 -25.84 -27.08
CA LEU A 623 -14.87 -24.81 -26.87
C LEU A 623 -16.28 -25.40 -26.97
N ASP A 624 -17.22 -24.87 -26.19
CA ASP A 624 -18.63 -25.19 -26.33
C ASP A 624 -19.29 -24.45 -27.52
N ASP A 625 -20.61 -24.60 -27.67
CA ASP A 625 -21.39 -23.97 -28.75
C ASP A 625 -21.46 -22.44 -28.63
N ARG A 626 -21.11 -21.88 -27.45
CA ARG A 626 -20.96 -20.45 -27.20
C ARG A 626 -19.51 -19.97 -27.32
N LEU A 627 -18.63 -20.85 -27.77
CA LEU A 627 -17.19 -20.67 -27.87
C LEU A 627 -16.47 -20.47 -26.53
N GLU A 628 -17.08 -20.89 -25.42
CA GLU A 628 -16.42 -20.86 -24.12
C GLU A 628 -15.42 -22.02 -23.98
N PRO A 629 -14.15 -21.77 -23.61
CA PRO A 629 -13.18 -22.82 -23.32
C PRO A 629 -13.61 -23.67 -22.13
N VAL A 630 -13.96 -24.92 -22.40
CA VAL A 630 -14.45 -25.88 -21.39
C VAL A 630 -13.41 -26.90 -20.96
N ARG A 631 -12.49 -27.27 -21.86
CA ARG A 631 -11.48 -28.30 -21.55
C ARG A 631 -10.15 -28.06 -22.28
N ARG A 632 -9.06 -28.15 -21.53
CA ARG A 632 -7.70 -28.16 -22.08
C ARG A 632 -7.35 -29.57 -22.56
N ILE A 633 -6.91 -29.73 -23.81
CA ILE A 633 -6.60 -31.03 -24.42
C ILE A 633 -5.10 -31.37 -24.33
N SER A 634 -4.19 -30.45 -24.68
CA SER A 634 -2.73 -30.74 -24.67
C SER A 634 -1.84 -29.49 -24.72
N THR A 635 -0.55 -29.67 -24.38
CA THR A 635 0.55 -28.69 -24.51
C THR A 635 1.69 -29.11 -25.45
N ALA A 636 1.63 -30.31 -26.06
CA ALA A 636 2.72 -30.87 -26.85
C ALA A 636 2.24 -31.44 -28.19
N SER A 637 3.14 -31.49 -29.17
CA SER A 637 2.89 -32.17 -30.45
C SER A 637 2.65 -33.67 -30.23
N GLY A 638 1.74 -34.26 -30.99
CA GLY A 638 1.41 -35.67 -30.91
C GLY A 638 -0.06 -35.97 -31.17
N LEU A 639 -0.43 -37.24 -30.97
CA LEU A 639 -1.79 -37.71 -31.18
C LEU A 639 -2.69 -37.27 -30.03
N GLN A 640 -3.79 -36.59 -30.35
CA GLN A 640 -4.75 -36.06 -29.40
C GLN A 640 -6.16 -36.47 -29.79
N ARG A 641 -6.97 -36.90 -28.83
CA ARG A 641 -8.38 -37.19 -29.09
C ARG A 641 -9.20 -35.91 -28.99
N ILE A 642 -9.81 -35.50 -30.11
CA ILE A 642 -10.67 -34.32 -30.17
C ILE A 642 -12.15 -34.71 -30.27
N PRO A 643 -13.07 -33.95 -29.65
CA PRO A 643 -14.50 -34.13 -29.80
C PRO A 643 -15.04 -33.44 -31.05
N ASN A 644 -16.31 -33.68 -31.36
CA ASN A 644 -17.07 -32.85 -32.30
C ASN A 644 -17.28 -31.46 -31.68
N GLY A 645 -17.08 -30.40 -32.45
CA GLY A 645 -17.28 -29.03 -31.97
C GLY A 645 -16.16 -28.08 -32.37
N PHE A 646 -16.00 -27.02 -31.59
CA PHE A 646 -15.01 -25.97 -31.85
C PHE A 646 -13.75 -26.19 -31.02
N LEU A 647 -12.61 -25.88 -31.61
CA LEU A 647 -11.30 -25.94 -30.96
C LEU A 647 -10.58 -24.61 -31.13
N GLN A 648 -9.90 -24.17 -30.07
CA GLN A 648 -8.98 -23.02 -30.12
C GLN A 648 -7.55 -23.48 -29.90
N ILE A 649 -6.65 -23.05 -30.79
CA ILE A 649 -5.21 -23.17 -30.61
C ILE A 649 -4.69 -21.83 -30.11
N ARG A 650 -3.94 -21.85 -29.00
CA ARG A 650 -3.25 -20.69 -28.42
C ARG A 650 -1.75 -20.92 -28.44
N GLY A 651 -0.99 -20.08 -29.12
CA GLY A 651 0.47 -20.18 -29.25
C GLY A 651 0.99 -19.20 -30.29
N GLY A 652 2.31 -18.96 -30.35
CA GLY A 652 2.95 -18.02 -31.29
C GLY A 652 3.50 -18.67 -32.58
N GLY A 653 3.51 -20.01 -32.63
CA GLY A 653 4.10 -20.84 -33.68
C GLY A 653 3.14 -21.29 -34.78
N ARG A 654 3.65 -22.08 -35.72
CA ARG A 654 2.84 -22.71 -36.77
C ARG A 654 2.28 -24.03 -36.26
N TRP A 655 1.06 -24.36 -36.66
CA TRP A 655 0.43 -25.62 -36.29
C TRP A 655 -0.26 -26.29 -37.47
N THR A 656 -0.34 -27.61 -37.41
CA THR A 656 -1.20 -28.44 -38.27
C THR A 656 -2.00 -29.42 -37.42
N LEU A 657 -3.23 -29.71 -37.86
CA LEU A 657 -4.15 -30.67 -37.29
C LEU A 657 -4.55 -31.65 -38.39
N GLU A 658 -4.20 -32.91 -38.24
CA GLU A 658 -4.48 -33.96 -39.21
C GLU A 658 -5.28 -35.11 -38.56
N PRO A 659 -6.58 -35.25 -38.87
CA PRO A 659 -7.36 -36.40 -38.43
C PRO A 659 -6.73 -37.73 -38.86
N ARG A 660 -6.62 -38.63 -37.90
CA ARG A 660 -6.25 -40.03 -38.08
C ARG A 660 -7.54 -40.83 -37.90
N GLY A 661 -8.04 -41.34 -39.03
CA GLY A 661 -9.27 -42.14 -39.12
C GLY A 661 -9.05 -43.60 -38.80
#